data_AF-A0A4S2T8E3-F1
#
_entry.id   AF-A0A4S2T8E3-F1
#
_cell.length_a   1.000
_cell.length_b   1.000
_cell.length_c   1.000
_cell.angle_alpha   90.00
_cell.angle_beta   90.00
_cell.angle_gamma   90.00
#
_symmetry.space_group_name_H-M   'P 1'
#
loop_
_entity.id
_entity.type
_entity.pdbx_description
1 polymer ?
#
loop_
_entity_poly.entity_id
_entity_poly.type
_entity_poly.pdbx_seq_one_letter_code
_entity_poly.pdbx_strand_id
1 'polypeptide(L)'
;MSSPPSCAPSPREGVQISVTSILAISVPSERITYDLRDKVCIPALTIRADQDKRFRLLTLLEAFEQSEDIALAHRSPGALIAFHDFLLALMYGVGAFPRTEREWREWVEDRRPLDEVAKALSGSEFDGRLDLFHPERPLGQNADLLPFLPRHGYGPAQLDIERAGHSAQLAEHVHLHHERRPPVHEAFAAMLVLHGYDTGGRMMAQNEWLGRAFTYGAVARNAMRVRNLAMGHSLADTLRLNITPVGRSAAGRINLSWSDPRPDRRVFTGPASCRARPVDGPADLHSWLGRSVALAPARRPDGEVVVDRVLVGSGELMTPLPPQLLQDAVLVAGRPQQARLDRALWRTSPALYAGADPDNAKGSDLFSRLEGLGRRVEILSVGLLTEKSSFRGWVSETFPFVGALREELYLAATEGAQWCEKAERAAASAAAVARDAAFPRARPDERKQLLARLLSAPQLWARYEEHFHRLLDDVASGGCEQTARARFAVDLVATTRTSMRESLSCLPESGAGFQARLQALARLDAALSNPRTFPAEFLEATVPTAISVSPAQATTDSRALAGWLAGLVTSRNHTLLKALTVPEHHHATEAQSLACRFAGTDEIKAAHLLTARLFARYHRAVPTTDPVRVFGAGDLGAACRRIGAGRERGARDPGVERLFRLLVMTNQKVEETHLFRTVDRLRAVNAVPPHWATLADDLSTWSSGGRVRERWGESFYTPGARIRRAAAR
;
A
#
# COMPACT_ATOMS: atom_id res chain seq x y z
N MET A 1 3.18 -59.46 13.32
CA MET A 1 3.33 -58.62 12.12
C MET A 1 2.08 -58.82 11.30
N SER A 2 1.17 -57.86 11.40
CA SER A 2 -0.22 -57.96 10.97
C SER A 2 -0.38 -57.35 9.57
N SER A 3 -0.91 -58.14 8.64
CA SER A 3 -1.38 -57.68 7.33
C SER A 3 -2.86 -57.30 7.43
N PRO A 4 -3.32 -56.20 6.82
CA PRO A 4 -4.74 -55.83 6.83
C PRO A 4 -5.53 -56.55 5.72
N PRO A 5 -6.83 -56.86 5.94
CA PRO A 5 -7.66 -57.55 4.98
C PRO A 5 -8.37 -56.61 3.99
N SER A 6 -8.56 -57.14 2.79
CA SER A 6 -9.41 -56.65 1.70
C SER A 6 -10.90 -56.77 2.05
N CYS A 7 -11.68 -55.72 1.82
CA CYS A 7 -13.14 -55.75 1.84
C CYS A 7 -13.69 -55.29 0.49
N ALA A 8 -14.27 -56.23 -0.26
CA ALA A 8 -15.17 -55.98 -1.38
C ALA A 8 -16.62 -55.76 -0.87
N PRO A 9 -17.45 -54.98 -1.58
CA PRO A 9 -18.81 -54.66 -1.13
C PRO A 9 -19.84 -55.73 -1.53
N SER A 10 -20.81 -55.94 -0.64
CA SER A 10 -22.03 -56.75 -0.84
C SER A 10 -23.16 -55.90 -1.46
N PRO A 11 -24.02 -56.46 -2.33
CA PRO A 11 -25.09 -55.73 -3.01
C PRO A 11 -26.38 -55.73 -2.21
N ARG A 12 -27.09 -54.60 -2.13
CA ARG A 12 -28.51 -54.59 -1.75
C ARG A 12 -29.34 -53.58 -2.54
N GLU A 13 -30.31 -54.18 -3.24
CA GLU A 13 -31.72 -53.81 -3.31
C GLU A 13 -32.11 -52.53 -4.05
N GLY A 14 -32.66 -52.75 -5.24
CA GLY A 14 -33.32 -51.76 -6.05
C GLY A 14 -34.67 -51.34 -5.47
N VAL A 15 -34.94 -50.05 -5.58
CA VAL A 15 -36.26 -49.46 -5.44
C VAL A 15 -36.69 -49.03 -6.83
N GLN A 16 -37.68 -49.75 -7.39
CA GLN A 16 -38.44 -49.31 -8.55
C GLN A 16 -39.34 -48.14 -8.12
N ILE A 17 -39.03 -46.93 -8.57
CA ILE A 17 -39.99 -45.81 -8.53
C ILE A 17 -40.71 -45.79 -9.88
N SER A 18 -42.01 -46.12 -9.82
CA SER A 18 -42.94 -46.07 -10.94
C SER A 18 -43.08 -44.64 -11.45
N VAL A 19 -42.76 -44.43 -12.73
CA VAL A 19 -43.00 -43.17 -13.44
C VAL A 19 -44.46 -43.17 -13.88
N THR A 20 -45.28 -42.34 -13.24
CA THR A 20 -46.63 -42.04 -13.74
C THR A 20 -46.82 -40.54 -13.76
N SER A 21 -46.75 -40.00 -14.98
CA SER A 21 -47.49 -38.85 -15.51
C SER A 21 -47.73 -37.65 -14.59
N ILE A 22 -46.88 -36.63 -14.72
CA ILE A 22 -47.32 -35.23 -14.60
C ILE A 22 -47.06 -34.57 -15.95
N LEU A 23 -48.07 -34.56 -16.80
CA LEU A 23 -48.16 -33.61 -17.91
C LEU A 23 -48.39 -32.23 -17.29
N ALA A 24 -47.30 -31.58 -16.89
CA ALA A 24 -47.32 -30.16 -16.63
C ALA A 24 -47.61 -29.47 -17.96
N ILE A 25 -48.77 -28.83 -18.05
CA ILE A 25 -49.08 -27.85 -19.09
C ILE A 25 -47.98 -26.79 -18.97
N SER A 26 -47.00 -26.86 -19.88
CA SER A 26 -45.91 -25.90 -19.97
C SER A 26 -46.51 -24.59 -20.47
N VAL A 27 -46.98 -23.76 -19.55
CA VAL A 27 -47.23 -22.35 -19.83
C VAL A 27 -45.91 -21.82 -20.40
N PRO A 28 -45.88 -21.27 -21.62
CA PRO A 28 -44.65 -20.75 -22.19
C PRO A 28 -44.09 -19.74 -21.20
N SER A 29 -42.93 -20.07 -20.60
CA SER A 29 -42.27 -19.15 -19.68
C SER A 29 -42.03 -17.86 -20.46
N GLU A 30 -42.61 -16.77 -19.97
CA GLU A 30 -42.41 -15.46 -20.56
C GLU A 30 -40.91 -15.23 -20.73
N ARG A 31 -40.48 -15.04 -21.97
CA ARG A 31 -39.05 -14.90 -22.29
C ARG A 31 -38.51 -13.67 -21.57
N ILE A 32 -37.48 -13.85 -20.77
CA ILE A 32 -36.85 -12.76 -20.03
C ILE A 32 -35.95 -12.00 -21.00
N THR A 33 -36.24 -10.72 -21.24
CA THR A 33 -35.39 -9.78 -21.97
C THR A 33 -34.84 -8.73 -21.01
N TYR A 34 -33.69 -8.16 -21.35
CA TYR A 34 -33.04 -7.11 -20.57
C TYR A 34 -32.26 -6.16 -21.48
N ASP A 35 -33.01 -5.32 -22.21
CA ASP A 35 -32.44 -4.25 -23.03
C ASP A 35 -31.84 -3.15 -22.15
N LEU A 36 -30.53 -2.93 -22.28
CA LEU A 36 -29.79 -1.97 -21.48
C LEU A 36 -30.21 -0.51 -21.73
N ARG A 37 -30.95 -0.25 -22.82
CA ARG A 37 -31.53 1.07 -23.10
C ARG A 37 -32.63 1.44 -22.10
N ASP A 38 -33.41 0.44 -21.68
CA ASP A 38 -34.60 0.63 -20.83
C ASP A 38 -34.44 0.06 -19.41
N LYS A 39 -33.38 -0.72 -19.18
CA LYS A 39 -33.11 -1.39 -17.91
C LYS A 39 -31.81 -0.88 -17.30
N VAL A 40 -31.84 -0.70 -15.98
CA VAL A 40 -30.71 -0.12 -15.24
C VAL A 40 -29.52 -1.09 -15.19
N CYS A 41 -28.34 -0.62 -15.57
CA CYS A 41 -27.15 -1.46 -15.69
C CYS A 41 -25.84 -0.74 -15.36
N ILE A 42 -25.85 0.60 -15.33
CA ILE A 42 -24.67 1.42 -15.09
C ILE A 42 -24.71 1.96 -13.65
N PRO A 43 -23.77 1.56 -12.78
CA PRO A 43 -23.68 2.10 -11.43
C PRO A 43 -22.92 3.43 -11.42
N ALA A 44 -23.54 4.46 -10.85
CA ALA A 44 -23.04 5.83 -10.86
C ALA A 44 -23.30 6.56 -9.53
N LEU A 45 -22.52 7.61 -9.29
CA LEU A 45 -22.71 8.57 -8.21
C LEU A 45 -23.11 9.91 -8.82
N THR A 46 -24.12 10.56 -8.25
CA THR A 46 -24.40 11.98 -8.54
C THR A 46 -23.29 12.85 -7.96
N ILE A 47 -22.86 13.86 -8.71
CA ILE A 47 -21.70 14.72 -8.38
C ILE A 47 -22.00 16.22 -8.50
N ARG A 48 -23.27 16.60 -8.71
CA ARG A 48 -23.67 18.01 -8.74
C ARG A 48 -23.29 18.71 -7.45
N ALA A 49 -22.74 19.92 -7.57
CA ALA A 49 -22.22 20.70 -6.45
C ALA A 49 -23.31 21.06 -5.41
N ASP A 50 -24.58 21.09 -5.83
CA ASP A 50 -25.75 21.44 -5.01
C ASP A 50 -26.51 20.22 -4.46
N GLN A 51 -26.05 18.99 -4.72
CA GLN A 51 -26.75 17.76 -4.33
C GLN A 51 -25.85 16.82 -3.52
N ASP A 52 -26.46 16.11 -2.57
CA ASP A 52 -25.81 14.99 -1.91
C ASP A 52 -25.35 13.95 -2.94
N LYS A 53 -24.12 13.45 -2.78
CA LYS A 53 -23.61 12.33 -3.58
C LYS A 53 -24.45 11.10 -3.29
N ARG A 54 -25.25 10.66 -4.26
CA ARG A 54 -26.14 9.50 -4.16
C ARG A 54 -25.76 8.46 -5.19
N PHE A 55 -25.67 7.22 -4.73
CA PHE A 55 -25.51 6.07 -5.60
C PHE A 55 -26.81 5.80 -6.36
N ARG A 56 -26.72 5.61 -7.67
CA ARG A 56 -27.84 5.29 -8.56
C ARG A 56 -27.42 4.22 -9.55
N LEU A 57 -28.39 3.39 -9.93
CA LEU A 57 -28.29 2.56 -11.13
C LEU A 57 -29.04 3.27 -12.24
N LEU A 58 -28.39 3.44 -13.39
CA LEU A 58 -28.93 4.14 -14.56
C LEU A 58 -29.04 3.17 -15.74
N THR A 59 -29.97 3.45 -16.65
CA THR A 59 -29.94 2.81 -17.97
C THR A 59 -28.74 3.32 -18.79
N LEU A 60 -28.47 2.66 -19.91
CA LEU A 60 -27.41 3.10 -20.82
C LEU A 60 -27.70 4.48 -21.42
N LEU A 61 -28.97 4.78 -21.72
CA LEU A 61 -29.38 6.09 -22.26
C LEU A 61 -29.22 7.18 -21.21
N GLU A 62 -29.74 6.96 -20.00
CA GLU A 62 -29.63 7.88 -18.88
C GLU A 62 -28.17 8.21 -18.53
N ALA A 63 -27.26 7.24 -18.65
CA ALA A 63 -25.84 7.46 -18.39
C ALA A 63 -25.20 8.49 -19.34
N PHE A 64 -25.61 8.54 -20.60
CA PHE A 64 -25.15 9.56 -21.56
C PHE A 64 -25.90 10.88 -21.39
N GLU A 65 -27.23 10.83 -21.20
CA GLU A 65 -28.08 12.03 -21.01
C GLU A 65 -27.71 12.81 -19.74
N GLN A 66 -27.37 12.12 -18.66
CA GLN A 66 -27.00 12.70 -17.37
C GLN A 66 -25.48 12.74 -17.15
N SER A 67 -24.68 12.48 -18.19
CA SER A 67 -23.22 12.28 -18.09
C SER A 67 -22.46 13.47 -17.49
N GLU A 68 -22.98 14.69 -17.58
CA GLU A 68 -22.39 15.89 -16.96
C GLU A 68 -22.51 15.92 -15.43
N ASP A 69 -23.47 15.17 -14.88
CA ASP A 69 -23.90 15.28 -13.48
C ASP A 69 -23.59 14.02 -12.65
N ILE A 70 -22.93 13.04 -13.26
CA ILE A 70 -22.61 11.75 -12.66
C ILE A 70 -21.14 11.38 -12.83
N ALA A 71 -20.66 10.46 -12.00
CA ALA A 71 -19.42 9.72 -12.19
C ALA A 71 -19.69 8.22 -12.05
N LEU A 72 -18.97 7.37 -12.79
CA LEU A 72 -19.10 5.93 -12.62
C LEU A 72 -18.61 5.49 -11.24
N ALA A 73 -19.32 4.54 -10.64
CA ALA A 73 -19.02 4.07 -9.29
C ALA A 73 -19.16 2.56 -9.20
N HIS A 74 -18.05 1.88 -8.93
CA HIS A 74 -18.06 0.45 -8.72
C HIS A 74 -16.93 0.06 -7.75
N ARG A 75 -17.13 -1.02 -6.99
CA ARG A 75 -16.16 -1.48 -5.98
C ARG A 75 -14.90 -2.10 -6.62
N SER A 76 -15.08 -2.79 -7.75
CA SER A 76 -14.00 -3.32 -8.57
C SER A 76 -13.39 -2.25 -9.48
N PRO A 77 -12.08 -1.96 -9.37
CA PRO A 77 -11.38 -1.09 -10.31
C PRO A 77 -11.43 -1.61 -11.76
N GLY A 78 -11.37 -2.94 -11.94
CA GLY A 78 -11.49 -3.56 -13.25
C GLY A 78 -12.83 -3.26 -13.93
N ALA A 79 -13.92 -3.30 -13.16
CA ALA A 79 -15.25 -2.98 -13.68
C ALA A 79 -15.40 -1.50 -14.04
N LEU A 80 -14.81 -0.59 -13.26
CA LEU A 80 -14.78 0.83 -13.62
C LEU A 80 -14.13 1.03 -14.99
N ILE A 81 -12.96 0.43 -15.24
CA ILE A 81 -12.30 0.51 -16.55
C ILE A 81 -13.15 -0.15 -17.64
N ALA A 82 -13.73 -1.32 -17.36
CA ALA A 82 -14.50 -2.06 -18.35
C ALA A 82 -15.76 -1.31 -18.79
N PHE A 83 -16.44 -0.60 -17.88
CA PHE A 83 -17.55 0.30 -18.22
C PHE A 83 -17.08 1.48 -19.08
N HIS A 84 -15.97 2.15 -18.73
CA HIS A 84 -15.45 3.25 -19.56
C HIS A 84 -15.08 2.76 -20.96
N ASP A 85 -14.40 1.62 -21.09
CA ASP A 85 -14.10 1.02 -22.38
C ASP A 85 -15.41 0.73 -23.15
N PHE A 86 -16.42 0.13 -22.52
CA PHE A 86 -17.70 -0.13 -23.18
C PHE A 86 -18.41 1.14 -23.68
N LEU A 87 -18.45 2.20 -22.86
CA LEU A 87 -19.04 3.49 -23.25
C LEU A 87 -18.26 4.15 -24.40
N LEU A 88 -16.92 4.11 -24.37
CA LEU A 88 -16.08 4.58 -25.46
C LEU A 88 -16.34 3.78 -26.76
N ALA A 89 -16.51 2.46 -26.66
CA ALA A 89 -16.84 1.63 -27.81
C ALA A 89 -18.15 2.06 -28.47
N LEU A 90 -19.17 2.40 -27.66
CA LEU A 90 -20.46 2.90 -28.14
C LEU A 90 -20.31 4.27 -28.82
N MET A 91 -19.56 5.20 -28.22
CA MET A 91 -19.29 6.51 -28.82
C MET A 91 -18.66 6.37 -30.22
N TYR A 92 -17.63 5.54 -30.37
CA TYR A 92 -17.06 5.27 -31.69
C TYR A 92 -18.06 4.58 -32.63
N GLY A 93 -18.81 3.61 -32.11
CA GLY A 93 -19.78 2.83 -32.89
C GLY A 93 -20.89 3.67 -33.52
N VAL A 94 -21.38 4.69 -32.81
CA VAL A 94 -22.41 5.61 -33.31
C VAL A 94 -21.85 6.80 -34.09
N GLY A 95 -20.53 6.93 -34.20
CA GLY A 95 -19.90 8.04 -34.92
C GLY A 95 -19.70 9.32 -34.10
N ALA A 96 -19.84 9.28 -32.78
CA ALA A 96 -19.70 10.41 -31.87
C ALA A 96 -18.27 10.48 -31.29
N PHE A 97 -17.31 10.92 -32.11
CA PHE A 97 -15.92 11.08 -31.72
C PHE A 97 -15.23 12.21 -32.51
N PRO A 98 -14.20 12.86 -31.94
CA PRO A 98 -13.41 13.85 -32.65
C PRO A 98 -12.54 13.19 -33.73
N ARG A 99 -12.30 13.88 -34.84
CA ARG A 99 -11.50 13.37 -35.97
C ARG A 99 -10.06 13.84 -35.96
N THR A 100 -9.80 14.92 -35.23
CA THR A 100 -8.49 15.55 -35.11
C THR A 100 -8.24 15.94 -33.67
N GLU A 101 -6.97 16.13 -33.31
CA GLU A 101 -6.60 16.61 -31.97
C GLU A 101 -7.20 17.99 -31.67
N ARG A 102 -7.29 18.87 -32.66
CA ARG A 102 -7.95 20.18 -32.51
C ARG A 102 -9.43 20.03 -32.16
N GLU A 103 -10.15 19.18 -32.89
CA GLU A 103 -11.57 18.90 -32.60
C GLU A 103 -11.74 18.26 -31.23
N TRP A 104 -10.83 17.36 -30.81
CA TRP A 104 -10.85 16.80 -29.46
C TRP A 104 -10.68 17.88 -28.39
N ARG A 105 -9.77 18.83 -28.59
CA ARG A 105 -9.58 19.94 -27.67
C ARG A 105 -10.85 20.80 -27.57
N GLU A 106 -11.45 21.15 -28.70
CA GLU A 106 -12.74 21.85 -28.77
C GLU A 106 -13.81 21.07 -28.00
N TRP A 107 -13.90 19.74 -28.17
CA TRP A 107 -14.87 18.91 -27.44
C TRP A 107 -14.67 18.98 -25.93
N VAL A 108 -13.41 18.93 -25.46
CA VAL A 108 -13.08 18.99 -24.03
C VAL A 108 -13.36 20.38 -23.46
N GLU A 109 -12.89 21.44 -24.12
CA GLU A 109 -12.99 22.83 -23.64
C GLU A 109 -14.42 23.37 -23.73
N ASP A 110 -15.12 23.12 -24.83
CA ASP A 110 -16.50 23.58 -25.05
C ASP A 110 -17.54 22.64 -24.42
N ARG A 111 -17.09 21.56 -23.76
CA ARG A 111 -17.94 20.55 -23.12
C ARG A 111 -19.00 20.00 -24.10
N ARG A 112 -18.55 19.45 -25.24
CA ARG A 112 -19.45 18.86 -26.25
C ARG A 112 -20.47 17.92 -25.58
N PRO A 113 -21.78 18.17 -25.75
CA PRO A 113 -22.82 17.29 -25.22
C PRO A 113 -22.71 15.88 -25.78
N LEU A 114 -23.01 14.87 -24.94
CA LEU A 114 -22.96 13.45 -25.30
C LEU A 114 -24.36 12.82 -25.42
N ASP A 115 -25.43 13.62 -25.33
CA ASP A 115 -26.82 13.19 -25.52
C ASP A 115 -27.10 12.69 -26.95
N GLU A 116 -26.33 13.16 -27.93
CA GLU A 116 -26.37 12.63 -29.30
C GLU A 116 -26.08 11.12 -29.36
N VAL A 117 -25.28 10.59 -28.42
CA VAL A 117 -25.00 9.16 -28.29
C VAL A 117 -26.25 8.42 -27.83
N ALA A 118 -26.91 8.90 -26.78
CA ALA A 118 -28.18 8.33 -26.31
C ALA A 118 -29.23 8.33 -27.44
N LYS A 119 -29.36 9.45 -28.15
CA LYS A 119 -30.27 9.57 -29.29
C LYS A 119 -29.96 8.55 -30.38
N ALA A 120 -28.69 8.36 -30.75
CA ALA A 120 -28.30 7.37 -31.74
C ALA A 120 -28.59 5.93 -31.27
N LEU A 121 -28.31 5.61 -30.00
CA LEU A 121 -28.57 4.29 -29.42
C LEU A 121 -30.08 3.97 -29.31
N SER A 122 -30.93 4.99 -29.21
CA SER A 122 -32.39 4.82 -29.24
C SER A 122 -32.93 4.44 -30.63
N GLY A 123 -32.11 4.58 -31.67
CA GLY A 123 -32.47 4.26 -33.05
C GLY A 123 -32.62 2.76 -33.31
N SER A 124 -33.35 2.43 -34.38
CA SER A 124 -33.68 1.05 -34.76
C SER A 124 -32.49 0.19 -35.17
N GLU A 125 -31.32 0.79 -35.42
CA GLU A 125 -30.08 0.06 -35.68
C GLU A 125 -29.68 -0.84 -34.50
N PHE A 126 -30.00 -0.42 -33.28
CA PHE A 126 -29.64 -1.12 -32.04
C PHE A 126 -30.75 -2.03 -31.49
N ASP A 127 -31.87 -2.18 -32.20
CA ASP A 127 -32.99 -3.00 -31.75
C ASP A 127 -32.56 -4.46 -31.51
N GLY A 128 -32.77 -4.92 -30.28
CA GLY A 128 -32.38 -6.25 -29.80
C GLY A 128 -30.86 -6.47 -29.67
N ARG A 129 -30.01 -5.56 -30.15
CA ARG A 129 -28.54 -5.70 -30.10
C ARG A 129 -27.95 -5.38 -28.72
N LEU A 130 -28.67 -4.58 -27.94
CA LEU A 130 -28.30 -4.19 -26.57
C LEU A 130 -29.11 -4.96 -25.51
N ASP A 131 -29.81 -6.02 -25.91
CA ASP A 131 -30.49 -6.93 -24.99
C ASP A 131 -29.53 -8.02 -24.52
N LEU A 132 -29.26 -8.03 -23.20
CA LEU A 132 -28.37 -8.99 -22.58
C LEU A 132 -28.91 -10.42 -22.67
N PHE A 133 -30.23 -10.62 -22.75
CA PHE A 133 -30.84 -11.94 -22.80
C PHE A 133 -31.58 -12.18 -24.13
N HIS A 134 -31.18 -11.47 -25.20
CA HIS A 134 -31.75 -11.70 -26.52
C HIS A 134 -31.60 -13.18 -26.91
N PRO A 135 -32.66 -13.86 -27.38
CA PRO A 135 -32.65 -15.30 -27.60
C PRO A 135 -31.65 -15.77 -28.66
N GLU A 136 -31.33 -14.90 -29.62
CA GLU A 136 -30.44 -15.22 -30.75
C GLU A 136 -29.18 -14.37 -30.80
N ARG A 137 -29.17 -13.23 -30.11
CA ARG A 137 -28.17 -12.16 -30.28
C ARG A 137 -27.78 -11.51 -28.94
N PRO A 138 -27.59 -12.29 -27.87
CA PRO A 138 -27.39 -11.72 -26.54
C PRO A 138 -26.13 -10.84 -26.51
N LEU A 139 -26.23 -9.64 -25.96
CA LEU A 139 -25.11 -8.70 -25.94
C LEU A 139 -23.89 -9.30 -25.23
N GLY A 140 -22.72 -9.27 -25.90
CA GLY A 140 -21.45 -9.74 -25.36
C GLY A 140 -21.33 -11.26 -25.16
N GLN A 141 -22.35 -12.02 -25.55
CA GLN A 141 -22.45 -13.44 -25.25
C GLN A 141 -22.44 -14.30 -26.52
N ASN A 142 -21.85 -15.48 -26.41
CA ASN A 142 -21.82 -16.47 -27.49
C ASN A 142 -23.10 -17.28 -27.50
N ALA A 143 -24.01 -16.95 -28.42
CA ALA A 143 -25.30 -17.61 -28.58
C ALA A 143 -25.18 -19.14 -28.78
N ASP A 144 -24.06 -19.61 -29.36
CA ASP A 144 -23.80 -21.04 -29.57
C ASP A 144 -23.65 -21.82 -28.24
N LEU A 145 -23.47 -21.12 -27.12
CA LEU A 145 -23.40 -21.73 -25.78
C LEU A 145 -24.78 -21.92 -25.12
N LEU A 146 -25.82 -21.23 -25.58
CA LEU A 146 -27.15 -21.28 -24.97
C LEU A 146 -27.71 -22.72 -24.89
N PRO A 147 -27.55 -23.62 -25.88
CA PRO A 147 -28.04 -24.99 -25.79
C PRO A 147 -27.40 -25.82 -24.66
N PHE A 148 -26.17 -25.49 -24.24
CA PHE A 148 -25.44 -26.24 -23.22
C PHE A 148 -25.75 -25.74 -21.79
N LEU A 149 -26.22 -24.50 -21.67
CA LEU A 149 -26.46 -23.80 -20.41
C LEU A 149 -27.35 -24.56 -19.42
N PRO A 150 -28.50 -25.18 -19.82
CA PRO A 150 -29.37 -25.88 -18.87
C PRO A 150 -28.73 -27.09 -18.21
N ARG A 151 -27.85 -27.80 -18.94
CA ARG A 151 -27.22 -29.04 -18.48
C ARG A 151 -25.88 -28.82 -17.80
N HIS A 152 -25.11 -27.84 -18.29
CA HIS A 152 -23.71 -27.65 -17.91
C HIS A 152 -23.41 -26.32 -17.21
N GLY A 153 -24.40 -25.43 -17.10
CA GLY A 153 -24.23 -24.13 -16.47
C GLY A 153 -23.77 -24.24 -15.01
N TYR A 154 -22.69 -23.53 -14.69
CA TYR A 154 -22.19 -23.35 -13.32
C TYR A 154 -22.88 -22.17 -12.66
N GLY A 155 -22.67 -22.02 -11.34
CA GLY A 155 -23.09 -20.82 -10.63
C GLY A 155 -22.31 -19.58 -11.09
N PRO A 156 -22.89 -18.39 -10.88
CA PRO A 156 -22.41 -17.11 -11.44
C PRO A 156 -21.07 -16.66 -10.84
N ALA A 157 -20.59 -17.30 -9.77
CA ALA A 157 -19.24 -17.11 -9.24
C ALA A 157 -18.14 -17.30 -10.29
N GLN A 158 -18.40 -18.07 -11.35
CA GLN A 158 -17.47 -18.25 -12.47
C GLN A 158 -17.23 -16.96 -13.29
N LEU A 159 -18.15 -15.99 -13.29
CA LEU A 159 -17.98 -14.71 -13.99
C LEU A 159 -17.00 -13.77 -13.29
N ASP A 160 -16.93 -13.88 -11.97
CA ASP A 160 -16.26 -12.91 -11.11
C ASP A 160 -14.80 -13.34 -10.94
N ILE A 161 -13.88 -12.73 -11.70
CA ILE A 161 -12.44 -13.06 -11.62
C ILE A 161 -11.83 -12.81 -10.23
N GLU A 162 -12.50 -12.02 -9.38
CA GLU A 162 -12.07 -11.76 -8.01
C GLU A 162 -12.46 -12.90 -7.07
N ARG A 163 -13.44 -13.73 -7.47
CA ARG A 163 -13.95 -14.89 -6.72
C ARG A 163 -13.61 -16.23 -7.37
N ALA A 164 -13.39 -16.26 -8.68
CA ALA A 164 -13.18 -17.48 -9.46
C ALA A 164 -11.73 -17.98 -9.35
N GLY A 165 -11.53 -19.08 -8.62
CA GLY A 165 -10.25 -19.80 -8.61
C GLY A 165 -10.25 -20.97 -7.64
N HIS A 166 -9.53 -22.05 -7.98
CA HIS A 166 -9.33 -23.20 -7.07
C HIS A 166 -8.49 -22.85 -5.84
N SER A 167 -7.95 -21.61 -5.77
CA SER A 167 -7.03 -21.16 -4.73
C SER A 167 -7.28 -19.70 -4.29
N ALA A 168 -8.49 -19.17 -4.50
CA ALA A 168 -8.88 -17.85 -3.98
C ALA A 168 -9.09 -17.95 -2.45
N GLN A 169 -8.02 -17.69 -1.69
CA GLN A 169 -7.94 -17.94 -0.25
C GLN A 169 -8.17 -16.71 0.66
N LEU A 170 -8.57 -15.55 0.13
CA LEU A 170 -8.32 -14.29 0.86
C LEU A 170 -9.54 -13.49 1.35
N ALA A 171 -10.81 -13.78 1.01
CA ALA A 171 -11.93 -13.08 1.71
C ALA A 171 -13.33 -13.71 1.65
N GLU A 172 -13.83 -14.21 0.52
CA GLU A 172 -15.20 -14.76 0.41
C GLU A 172 -15.18 -16.04 -0.44
N HIS A 173 -15.32 -17.20 0.22
CA HIS A 173 -15.33 -18.50 -0.45
C HIS A 173 -16.71 -18.78 -1.03
N VAL A 174 -16.81 -18.68 -2.35
CA VAL A 174 -18.04 -19.00 -3.07
C VAL A 174 -17.72 -20.18 -3.97
N HIS A 175 -18.23 -21.37 -3.61
CA HIS A 175 -18.11 -22.55 -4.47
C HIS A 175 -18.67 -22.22 -5.87
N LEU A 176 -18.17 -22.87 -6.93
CA LEU A 176 -18.69 -22.69 -8.30
C LEU A 176 -20.19 -22.98 -8.44
N HIS A 177 -20.82 -23.60 -7.44
CA HIS A 177 -22.25 -23.88 -7.39
C HIS A 177 -22.97 -23.10 -6.28
N HIS A 178 -22.36 -22.04 -5.75
CA HIS A 178 -22.99 -21.23 -4.73
C HIS A 178 -24.28 -20.60 -5.25
N GLU A 179 -25.31 -20.61 -4.41
CA GLU A 179 -26.68 -20.22 -4.76
C GLU A 179 -26.87 -18.69 -4.91
N ARG A 180 -25.80 -17.90 -4.83
CA ARG A 180 -25.91 -16.44 -4.91
C ARG A 180 -26.12 -16.07 -6.37
N ARG A 181 -27.33 -15.64 -6.69
CA ARG A 181 -27.72 -15.14 -8.01
C ARG A 181 -27.53 -13.62 -8.05
N PRO A 182 -26.49 -13.07 -8.70
CA PRO A 182 -26.29 -11.63 -8.74
C PRO A 182 -27.39 -10.95 -9.56
N PRO A 183 -27.73 -9.69 -9.22
CA PRO A 183 -28.51 -8.82 -10.09
C PRO A 183 -27.85 -8.70 -11.47
N VAL A 184 -28.66 -8.40 -12.50
CA VAL A 184 -28.18 -8.32 -13.89
C VAL A 184 -27.05 -7.30 -14.06
N HIS A 185 -27.11 -6.15 -13.41
CA HIS A 185 -26.08 -5.12 -13.52
C HIS A 185 -24.71 -5.58 -12.98
N GLU A 186 -24.68 -6.38 -11.90
CA GLU A 186 -23.44 -6.98 -11.38
C GLU A 186 -22.90 -8.05 -12.34
N ALA A 187 -23.77 -8.88 -12.90
CA ALA A 187 -23.38 -9.90 -13.87
C ALA A 187 -22.85 -9.29 -15.18
N PHE A 188 -23.46 -8.19 -15.64
CA PHE A 188 -23.01 -7.43 -16.79
C PHE A 188 -21.62 -6.83 -16.55
N ALA A 189 -21.40 -6.19 -15.39
CA ALA A 189 -20.10 -5.67 -15.01
C ALA A 189 -19.02 -6.78 -14.99
N ALA A 190 -19.33 -7.93 -14.36
CA ALA A 190 -18.41 -9.06 -14.30
C ALA A 190 -18.09 -9.62 -15.69
N MET A 191 -19.06 -9.70 -16.58
CA MET A 191 -18.86 -10.12 -17.97
C MET A 191 -17.91 -9.16 -18.73
N LEU A 192 -18.11 -7.85 -18.60
CA LEU A 192 -17.22 -6.86 -19.21
C LEU A 192 -15.78 -7.00 -18.68
N VAL A 193 -15.61 -7.17 -17.37
CA VAL A 193 -14.29 -7.41 -16.74
C VAL A 193 -13.65 -8.67 -17.30
N LEU A 194 -14.40 -9.76 -17.42
CA LEU A 194 -13.91 -11.04 -17.91
C LEU A 194 -13.39 -10.95 -19.35
N HIS A 195 -14.07 -10.21 -20.22
CA HIS A 195 -13.59 -9.94 -21.58
C HIS A 195 -12.31 -9.10 -21.62
N GLY A 196 -12.14 -8.16 -20.68
CA GLY A 196 -11.01 -7.24 -20.63
C GLY A 196 -9.78 -7.76 -19.89
N TYR A 197 -9.95 -8.53 -18.82
CA TYR A 197 -8.91 -8.77 -17.81
C TYR A 197 -8.63 -10.24 -17.46
N ASP A 198 -9.36 -11.22 -18.00
CA ASP A 198 -9.08 -12.60 -17.63
C ASP A 198 -7.68 -13.08 -18.09
N THR A 199 -6.98 -13.80 -17.22
CA THR A 199 -5.55 -14.12 -17.33
C THR A 199 -5.21 -15.25 -18.30
N GLY A 200 -6.24 -15.85 -18.90
CA GLY A 200 -6.11 -16.99 -19.81
C GLY A 200 -5.80 -18.30 -19.08
N GLY A 201 -5.48 -19.34 -19.85
CA GLY A 201 -5.25 -20.69 -19.34
C GLY A 201 -6.45 -21.63 -19.54
N ARG A 202 -6.42 -22.77 -18.84
CA ARG A 202 -7.46 -23.79 -18.98
C ARG A 202 -8.76 -23.32 -18.34
N MET A 203 -9.84 -23.40 -19.10
CA MET A 203 -11.18 -22.95 -18.66
C MET A 203 -12.04 -24.16 -18.25
N MET A 204 -13.12 -23.94 -17.51
CA MET A 204 -14.12 -24.96 -17.14
C MET A 204 -15.07 -25.33 -18.30
N ALA A 205 -14.59 -25.14 -19.52
CA ALA A 205 -15.24 -25.46 -20.76
C ALA A 205 -14.94 -26.91 -21.17
N GLN A 206 -15.89 -27.56 -21.85
CA GLN A 206 -15.71 -28.91 -22.36
C GLN A 206 -15.48 -28.89 -23.87
N ASN A 207 -14.64 -29.81 -24.35
CA ASN A 207 -14.30 -29.92 -25.77
C ASN A 207 -15.54 -30.23 -26.64
N GLU A 208 -16.51 -30.95 -26.09
CA GLU A 208 -17.72 -31.37 -26.79
C GLU A 208 -18.72 -30.23 -27.07
N TRP A 209 -18.56 -29.06 -26.42
CA TRP A 209 -19.48 -27.95 -26.65
C TRP A 209 -19.20 -27.26 -27.98
N LEU A 210 -17.96 -26.77 -28.18
CA LEU A 210 -17.58 -26.03 -29.39
C LEU A 210 -16.23 -26.48 -29.98
N GLY A 211 -15.47 -27.36 -29.33
CA GLY A 211 -14.17 -27.86 -29.81
C GLY A 211 -13.00 -27.60 -28.87
N ARG A 212 -11.83 -28.17 -29.19
CA ARG A 212 -10.64 -28.12 -28.33
C ARG A 212 -10.12 -26.70 -28.07
N ALA A 213 -10.20 -25.82 -29.06
CA ALA A 213 -9.71 -24.45 -28.91
C ALA A 213 -10.55 -23.60 -27.95
N PHE A 214 -11.75 -24.05 -27.63
CA PHE A 214 -12.68 -23.43 -26.69
C PHE A 214 -12.23 -23.58 -25.22
N THR A 215 -11.43 -24.61 -24.90
CA THR A 215 -11.09 -24.96 -23.51
C THR A 215 -9.84 -24.25 -22.97
N TYR A 216 -9.15 -23.47 -23.81
CA TYR A 216 -7.98 -22.68 -23.43
C TYR A 216 -8.17 -21.21 -23.81
N GLY A 217 -8.32 -20.35 -22.81
CA GLY A 217 -8.45 -18.90 -22.96
C GLY A 217 -7.10 -18.24 -23.21
N ALA A 218 -7.08 -17.25 -24.11
CA ALA A 218 -5.93 -16.35 -24.25
C ALA A 218 -5.94 -15.28 -23.15
N VAL A 219 -4.79 -14.66 -22.90
CA VAL A 219 -4.71 -13.48 -22.02
C VAL A 219 -5.58 -12.36 -22.61
N ALA A 220 -6.47 -11.77 -21.80
CA ALA A 220 -7.31 -10.67 -22.25
C ALA A 220 -6.53 -9.35 -22.40
N ARG A 221 -7.07 -8.40 -23.16
CA ARG A 221 -6.33 -7.21 -23.65
C ARG A 221 -5.72 -6.32 -22.55
N ASN A 222 -6.33 -6.28 -21.37
CA ASN A 222 -5.89 -5.46 -20.24
C ASN A 222 -5.22 -6.29 -19.11
N ALA A 223 -5.24 -7.62 -19.19
CA ALA A 223 -4.79 -8.51 -18.11
C ALA A 223 -3.29 -8.38 -17.78
N MET A 224 -2.48 -7.96 -18.74
CA MET A 224 -1.01 -7.87 -18.61
C MET A 224 -0.48 -6.45 -18.84
N ARG A 225 -1.30 -5.43 -18.56
CA ARG A 225 -0.88 -4.02 -18.61
C ARG A 225 -1.59 -3.18 -17.55
N VAL A 226 -1.02 -2.03 -17.25
CA VAL A 226 -1.68 -0.95 -16.50
C VAL A 226 -2.48 -0.11 -17.51
N ARG A 227 -3.78 0.03 -17.26
CA ARG A 227 -4.67 0.93 -18.01
C ARG A 227 -4.66 2.29 -17.31
N ASN A 228 -4.41 3.37 -18.05
CA ASN A 228 -4.51 4.74 -17.53
C ASN A 228 -5.76 5.43 -18.07
N LEU A 229 -6.51 6.07 -17.19
CA LEU A 229 -7.75 6.77 -17.52
C LEU A 229 -7.68 8.20 -17.00
N ALA A 230 -7.85 9.18 -17.88
CA ALA A 230 -7.92 10.59 -17.51
C ALA A 230 -9.30 10.91 -16.90
N MET A 231 -9.35 11.14 -15.61
CA MET A 231 -10.56 11.44 -14.86
C MET A 231 -10.89 12.93 -14.96
N GLY A 232 -12.06 13.22 -15.50
CA GLY A 232 -12.65 14.56 -15.50
C GLY A 232 -13.50 14.80 -14.25
N HIS A 233 -14.14 15.97 -14.22
CA HIS A 233 -15.04 16.33 -13.13
C HIS A 233 -16.36 15.55 -13.17
N SER A 234 -16.74 15.02 -14.35
CA SER A 234 -17.94 14.23 -14.62
C SER A 234 -17.65 13.05 -15.54
N LEU A 235 -18.63 12.17 -15.75
CA LEU A 235 -18.54 11.09 -16.71
C LEU A 235 -18.34 11.62 -18.13
N ALA A 236 -19.10 12.66 -18.53
CA ALA A 236 -18.94 13.29 -19.84
C ALA A 236 -17.52 13.82 -20.04
N ASP A 237 -17.00 14.51 -19.02
CA ASP A 237 -15.65 15.05 -19.04
C ASP A 237 -14.59 13.94 -19.13
N THR A 238 -14.78 12.86 -18.38
CA THR A 238 -13.92 11.67 -18.42
C THR A 238 -13.96 11.00 -19.80
N LEU A 239 -15.13 10.84 -20.41
CA LEU A 239 -15.26 10.25 -21.75
C LEU A 239 -14.61 11.13 -22.81
N ARG A 240 -14.81 12.45 -22.76
CA ARG A 240 -14.17 13.41 -23.67
C ARG A 240 -12.65 13.42 -23.54
N LEU A 241 -12.10 13.32 -22.33
CA LEU A 241 -10.64 13.24 -22.13
C LEU A 241 -10.03 11.96 -22.72
N ASN A 242 -10.74 10.83 -22.66
CA ASN A 242 -10.20 9.53 -23.08
C ASN A 242 -10.56 9.11 -24.50
N ILE A 243 -11.48 9.80 -25.17
CA ILE A 243 -11.77 9.52 -26.57
C ILE A 243 -10.62 9.98 -27.45
N THR A 244 -10.10 9.07 -28.27
CA THR A 244 -8.95 9.30 -29.15
C THR A 244 -9.43 9.79 -30.51
N PRO A 245 -8.86 10.89 -31.03
CA PRO A 245 -9.19 11.33 -32.36
C PRO A 245 -8.77 10.32 -33.43
N VAL A 246 -9.69 9.96 -34.32
CA VAL A 246 -9.42 9.05 -35.44
C VAL A 246 -10.14 9.49 -36.71
N GLY A 247 -9.57 9.18 -37.88
CA GLY A 247 -10.29 9.36 -39.15
C GLY A 247 -11.59 8.54 -39.18
N ARG A 248 -12.62 9.03 -39.88
CA ARG A 248 -13.96 8.39 -39.89
C ARG A 248 -13.93 6.90 -40.25
N SER A 249 -13.11 6.51 -41.23
CA SER A 249 -12.96 5.11 -41.65
C SER A 249 -12.17 4.24 -40.68
N ALA A 250 -11.45 4.85 -39.72
CA ALA A 250 -10.55 4.17 -38.79
C ALA A 250 -11.19 3.88 -37.43
N ALA A 251 -12.42 4.34 -37.16
CA ALA A 251 -13.12 4.11 -35.89
C ALA A 251 -13.48 2.64 -35.66
N GLY A 252 -13.63 1.87 -36.75
CA GLY A 252 -14.09 0.48 -36.72
C GLY A 252 -15.58 0.39 -36.40
N ARG A 253 -16.03 -0.80 -35.97
CA ARG A 253 -17.40 -1.08 -35.53
C ARG A 253 -17.37 -1.74 -34.16
N ILE A 254 -18.45 -1.59 -33.39
CA ILE A 254 -18.62 -2.32 -32.13
C ILE A 254 -18.54 -3.82 -32.44
N ASN A 255 -17.78 -4.53 -31.63
CA ASN A 255 -17.62 -5.96 -31.73
C ASN A 255 -18.87 -6.66 -31.19
N LEU A 256 -19.68 -7.15 -32.12
CA LEU A 256 -20.83 -8.00 -31.85
C LEU A 256 -20.63 -9.38 -32.47
N SER A 257 -19.38 -9.84 -32.68
CA SER A 257 -19.08 -11.03 -33.48
C SER A 257 -19.72 -12.33 -32.96
N TRP A 258 -20.14 -12.35 -31.70
CA TRP A 258 -20.91 -13.47 -31.15
C TRP A 258 -22.39 -13.50 -31.53
N SER A 259 -22.95 -12.34 -31.89
CA SER A 259 -24.38 -12.14 -32.11
C SER A 259 -24.69 -11.76 -33.56
N ASP A 260 -23.75 -11.11 -34.23
CA ASP A 260 -23.82 -10.72 -35.63
C ASP A 260 -22.78 -11.50 -36.45
N PRO A 261 -23.15 -12.03 -37.63
CA PRO A 261 -22.21 -12.72 -38.50
C PRO A 261 -21.04 -11.81 -38.89
N ARG A 262 -19.81 -12.27 -38.60
CA ARG A 262 -18.56 -11.67 -39.08
C ARG A 262 -17.73 -12.72 -39.83
N PRO A 263 -17.15 -12.41 -41.00
CA PRO A 263 -16.37 -13.37 -41.79
C PRO A 263 -15.14 -13.92 -41.06
N ASP A 264 -14.58 -13.13 -40.14
CA ASP A 264 -13.39 -13.43 -39.35
C ASP A 264 -13.69 -13.80 -37.90
N ARG A 265 -14.98 -14.04 -37.58
CA ARG A 265 -15.40 -14.59 -36.29
C ARG A 265 -14.62 -15.86 -36.00
N ARG A 266 -14.07 -15.96 -34.79
CA ARG A 266 -13.33 -17.15 -34.37
C ARG A 266 -14.24 -18.37 -34.35
N VAL A 267 -13.80 -19.43 -35.01
CA VAL A 267 -14.34 -20.78 -34.86
C VAL A 267 -13.51 -21.58 -33.85
N PHE A 268 -14.08 -22.60 -33.21
CA PHE A 268 -13.39 -23.38 -32.17
C PHE A 268 -12.93 -24.77 -32.63
N THR A 269 -13.17 -25.09 -33.90
CA THR A 269 -12.77 -26.32 -34.57
C THR A 269 -11.87 -26.03 -35.77
N GLY A 270 -11.05 -27.01 -36.16
CA GLY A 270 -10.18 -26.94 -37.33
C GLY A 270 -9.01 -25.95 -37.22
N PRO A 271 -8.23 -25.79 -38.31
CA PRO A 271 -7.02 -24.96 -38.33
C PRO A 271 -7.26 -23.47 -38.04
N ALA A 272 -8.44 -22.95 -38.40
CA ALA A 272 -8.81 -21.56 -38.18
C ALA A 272 -9.00 -21.21 -36.69
N SER A 273 -9.10 -22.21 -35.80
CA SER A 273 -9.38 -22.00 -34.38
C SER A 273 -8.25 -21.35 -33.58
N CYS A 274 -7.03 -21.32 -34.13
CA CYS A 274 -5.88 -20.65 -33.55
C CYS A 274 -5.56 -19.30 -34.23
N ARG A 275 -6.38 -18.86 -35.19
CA ARG A 275 -6.12 -17.64 -35.94
C ARG A 275 -6.45 -16.41 -35.08
N ALA A 276 -5.45 -15.58 -34.85
CA ALA A 276 -5.65 -14.24 -34.31
C ALA A 276 -6.09 -13.28 -35.42
N ARG A 277 -6.95 -12.31 -35.09
CA ARG A 277 -7.38 -11.24 -35.98
C ARG A 277 -6.91 -9.87 -35.48
N PRO A 278 -6.65 -8.92 -36.39
CA PRO A 278 -6.45 -7.53 -36.01
C PRO A 278 -7.76 -6.92 -35.50
N VAL A 279 -7.64 -5.79 -34.80
CA VAL A 279 -8.79 -4.95 -34.45
C VAL A 279 -9.14 -4.03 -35.61
N ASP A 280 -10.43 -3.79 -35.84
CA ASP A 280 -10.91 -2.92 -36.93
C ASP A 280 -10.70 -1.42 -36.64
N GLY A 281 -10.51 -1.08 -35.37
CA GLY A 281 -10.44 0.29 -34.87
C GLY A 281 -10.72 0.34 -33.37
N PRO A 282 -10.78 1.54 -32.76
CA PRO A 282 -11.03 1.69 -31.33
C PRO A 282 -12.41 1.18 -30.89
N ALA A 283 -13.46 1.25 -31.73
CA ALA A 283 -14.76 0.66 -31.38
C ALA A 283 -14.64 -0.84 -31.10
N ASP A 284 -13.98 -1.58 -31.98
CA ASP A 284 -13.74 -3.03 -31.88
C ASP A 284 -12.76 -3.36 -30.75
N LEU A 285 -11.70 -2.55 -30.59
CA LEU A 285 -10.74 -2.71 -29.50
C LEU A 285 -11.40 -2.60 -28.12
N HIS A 286 -12.21 -1.57 -27.89
CA HIS A 286 -12.83 -1.32 -26.59
C HIS A 286 -14.01 -2.27 -26.29
N SER A 287 -14.63 -2.86 -27.32
CA SER A 287 -15.66 -3.90 -27.18
C SER A 287 -15.15 -5.33 -27.40
N TRP A 288 -13.83 -5.53 -27.45
CA TRP A 288 -13.21 -6.84 -27.72
C TRP A 288 -13.77 -7.99 -26.89
N LEU A 289 -14.22 -9.05 -27.56
CA LEU A 289 -14.85 -10.20 -26.94
C LEU A 289 -13.81 -11.29 -26.62
N GLY A 290 -12.93 -11.01 -25.67
CA GLY A 290 -11.82 -11.90 -25.28
C GLY A 290 -12.28 -13.24 -24.70
N ARG A 291 -13.58 -13.40 -24.41
CA ARG A 291 -14.21 -14.61 -23.86
C ARG A 291 -15.49 -14.92 -24.60
N SER A 292 -15.91 -16.18 -24.53
CA SER A 292 -17.25 -16.61 -24.89
C SER A 292 -18.02 -16.84 -23.60
N VAL A 293 -19.10 -16.08 -23.41
CA VAL A 293 -19.93 -16.13 -22.20
C VAL A 293 -21.36 -16.46 -22.59
N ALA A 294 -22.10 -17.18 -21.75
CA ALA A 294 -23.55 -17.27 -21.82
C ALA A 294 -24.13 -17.17 -20.41
N LEU A 295 -25.19 -16.39 -20.27
CA LEU A 295 -25.86 -16.06 -19.01
C LEU A 295 -27.28 -16.64 -19.02
N ALA A 296 -27.66 -17.32 -17.93
CA ALA A 296 -29.02 -17.84 -17.74
C ALA A 296 -29.81 -16.84 -16.89
N PRO A 297 -30.78 -16.11 -17.48
CA PRO A 297 -31.65 -15.26 -16.69
C PRO A 297 -32.60 -16.09 -15.84
N ALA A 298 -32.92 -15.59 -14.66
CA ALA A 298 -33.97 -16.11 -13.79
C ALA A 298 -34.73 -14.95 -13.15
N ARG A 299 -35.95 -15.23 -12.68
CA ARG A 299 -36.70 -14.30 -11.83
C ARG A 299 -36.64 -14.78 -10.39
N ARG A 300 -36.36 -13.86 -9.47
CA ARG A 300 -36.55 -14.07 -8.03
C ARG A 300 -38.05 -14.04 -7.69
N PRO A 301 -38.44 -14.54 -6.49
CA PRO A 301 -39.84 -14.49 -6.04
C PRO A 301 -40.44 -13.07 -5.98
N ASP A 302 -39.60 -12.05 -5.81
CA ASP A 302 -39.97 -10.63 -5.80
C ASP A 302 -40.11 -10.03 -7.23
N GLY A 303 -39.86 -10.82 -8.27
CA GLY A 303 -39.93 -10.41 -9.67
C GLY A 303 -38.62 -9.84 -10.23
N GLU A 304 -37.58 -9.62 -9.41
CA GLU A 304 -36.28 -9.14 -9.85
C GLU A 304 -35.63 -10.13 -10.82
N VAL A 305 -35.09 -9.63 -11.92
CA VAL A 305 -34.31 -10.44 -12.86
C VAL A 305 -32.88 -10.57 -12.34
N VAL A 306 -32.38 -11.79 -12.31
CA VAL A 306 -31.03 -12.16 -11.86
C VAL A 306 -30.39 -13.16 -12.81
N VAL A 307 -29.10 -13.43 -12.62
CA VAL A 307 -28.40 -14.50 -13.34
C VAL A 307 -28.25 -15.73 -12.45
N ASP A 308 -28.81 -16.87 -12.87
CA ASP A 308 -28.75 -18.13 -12.12
C ASP A 308 -27.55 -18.99 -12.49
N ARG A 309 -27.25 -19.09 -13.79
CA ARG A 309 -26.18 -19.94 -14.30
C ARG A 309 -25.39 -19.28 -15.39
N VAL A 310 -24.17 -19.74 -15.57
CA VAL A 310 -23.24 -19.19 -16.56
C VAL A 310 -22.42 -20.30 -17.20
N LEU A 311 -21.98 -20.03 -18.43
CA LEU A 311 -20.91 -20.77 -19.09
C LEU A 311 -19.87 -19.78 -19.58
N VAL A 312 -18.60 -20.14 -19.40
CA VAL A 312 -17.45 -19.36 -19.83
C VAL A 312 -16.46 -20.25 -20.55
N GLY A 313 -15.99 -19.81 -21.72
CA GLY A 313 -14.87 -20.41 -22.43
C GLY A 313 -14.07 -19.40 -23.25
N SER A 314 -13.19 -19.91 -24.10
CA SER A 314 -12.25 -19.10 -24.88
C SER A 314 -13.02 -18.18 -25.83
N GLY A 315 -12.57 -16.93 -25.97
CA GLY A 315 -13.18 -15.94 -26.87
C GLY A 315 -12.32 -15.67 -28.10
N GLU A 316 -12.35 -14.45 -28.63
CA GLU A 316 -11.54 -14.08 -29.79
C GLU A 316 -10.04 -13.98 -29.47
N LEU A 317 -9.20 -14.23 -30.47
CA LEU A 317 -7.75 -14.10 -30.40
C LEU A 317 -7.31 -12.81 -31.09
N MET A 318 -6.59 -11.95 -30.37
CA MET A 318 -6.14 -10.65 -30.85
C MET A 318 -4.70 -10.76 -31.33
N THR A 319 -4.37 -10.17 -32.48
CA THR A 319 -2.97 -9.95 -32.86
C THR A 319 -2.34 -8.92 -31.92
N PRO A 320 -1.01 -8.94 -31.68
CA PRO A 320 -0.36 -7.91 -30.88
C PRO A 320 -0.73 -6.50 -31.35
N LEU A 321 -1.13 -5.64 -30.41
CA LEU A 321 -1.58 -4.29 -30.74
C LEU A 321 -0.40 -3.42 -31.18
N PRO A 322 -0.55 -2.66 -32.28
CA PRO A 322 0.42 -1.66 -32.65
C PRO A 322 0.42 -0.51 -31.61
N PRO A 323 1.56 0.18 -31.40
CA PRO A 323 1.65 1.28 -30.42
C PRO A 323 0.58 2.36 -30.57
N GLN A 324 0.12 2.64 -31.78
CA GLN A 324 -0.90 3.66 -32.08
C GLN A 324 -2.28 3.33 -31.47
N LEU A 325 -2.55 2.07 -31.14
CA LEU A 325 -3.79 1.64 -30.48
C LEU A 325 -3.62 1.48 -28.96
N LEU A 326 -2.42 1.73 -28.44
CA LEU A 326 -2.09 1.71 -27.01
C LEU A 326 -2.04 3.13 -26.45
N GLN A 327 -3.06 3.92 -26.79
CA GLN A 327 -3.20 5.34 -26.49
C GLN A 327 -3.07 5.66 -25.00
N ASP A 328 -3.48 4.73 -24.16
CA ASP A 328 -3.52 4.87 -22.72
C ASP A 328 -2.37 4.16 -21.99
N ALA A 329 -1.59 3.34 -22.70
CA ALA A 329 -0.55 2.55 -22.08
C ALA A 329 0.74 3.37 -21.99
N VAL A 330 1.36 3.39 -20.82
CA VAL A 330 2.75 3.80 -20.68
C VAL A 330 3.64 2.69 -21.22
N LEU A 331 4.57 3.02 -22.11
CA LEU A 331 5.51 2.05 -22.67
C LEU A 331 6.85 2.13 -21.95
N VAL A 332 7.30 1.02 -21.37
CA VAL A 332 8.61 0.87 -20.75
C VAL A 332 9.41 -0.13 -21.57
N ALA A 333 10.52 0.31 -22.17
CA ALA A 333 11.31 -0.49 -23.11
C ALA A 333 10.47 -1.11 -24.25
N GLY A 334 9.56 -0.31 -24.82
CA GLY A 334 8.70 -0.71 -25.94
C GLY A 334 7.53 -1.64 -25.58
N ARG A 335 7.27 -1.90 -24.29
CA ARG A 335 6.18 -2.76 -23.83
C ARG A 335 5.26 -2.01 -22.86
N PRO A 336 3.95 -2.29 -22.85
CA PRO A 336 3.06 -1.73 -21.83
C PRO A 336 3.57 -2.04 -20.41
N GLN A 337 3.56 -1.01 -19.57
CA GLN A 337 3.83 -1.15 -18.14
C GLN A 337 2.90 -2.18 -17.52
N GLN A 338 3.44 -3.05 -16.67
CA GLN A 338 2.69 -4.11 -16.00
C GLN A 338 2.63 -3.85 -14.50
N ALA A 339 1.49 -4.20 -13.89
CA ALA A 339 1.37 -4.22 -12.44
C ALA A 339 2.18 -5.38 -11.85
N ARG A 340 2.71 -5.20 -10.64
CA ARG A 340 3.56 -6.19 -9.98
C ARG A 340 3.23 -6.31 -8.49
N LEU A 341 3.27 -7.54 -7.97
CA LEU A 341 3.00 -7.82 -6.55
C LEU A 341 4.05 -7.21 -5.60
N ASP A 342 5.27 -7.05 -6.07
CA ASP A 342 6.42 -6.56 -5.30
C ASP A 342 6.66 -5.05 -5.43
N ARG A 343 5.80 -4.34 -6.17
CA ARG A 343 6.01 -2.93 -6.52
C ARG A 343 4.70 -2.17 -6.70
N ALA A 344 4.45 -1.22 -5.81
CA ALA A 344 3.37 -0.23 -5.93
C ALA A 344 3.52 0.61 -7.21
N LEU A 345 2.40 1.08 -7.78
CA LEU A 345 2.38 1.78 -9.07
C LEU A 345 3.09 3.15 -8.98
N TRP A 346 2.95 3.88 -7.88
CA TRP A 346 3.61 5.17 -7.68
C TRP A 346 5.13 5.10 -7.81
N ARG A 347 5.75 3.96 -7.46
CA ARG A 347 7.20 3.72 -7.64
C ARG A 347 7.63 3.66 -9.10
N THR A 348 6.66 3.61 -10.01
CA THR A 348 6.82 3.60 -11.47
C THR A 348 6.07 4.74 -12.16
N SER A 349 5.48 5.67 -11.39
CA SER A 349 4.84 6.89 -11.89
C SER A 349 5.76 7.80 -12.73
N PRO A 350 7.10 7.82 -12.62
CA PRO A 350 7.93 8.56 -13.57
C PRO A 350 7.66 8.20 -15.03
N ALA A 351 7.33 6.94 -15.30
CA ALA A 351 7.01 6.49 -16.65
C ALA A 351 5.69 7.09 -17.17
N LEU A 352 4.74 7.42 -16.28
CA LEU A 352 3.50 8.11 -16.63
C LEU A 352 3.78 9.51 -17.18
N TYR A 353 4.59 10.29 -16.48
CA TYR A 353 4.93 11.66 -16.91
C TYR A 353 5.88 11.68 -18.12
N ALA A 354 6.74 10.67 -18.26
CA ALA A 354 7.51 10.45 -19.49
C ALA A 354 6.65 10.00 -20.68
N GLY A 355 5.39 9.59 -20.44
CA GLY A 355 4.49 9.11 -21.48
C GLY A 355 4.19 10.14 -22.57
N ALA A 356 4.22 11.43 -22.23
CA ALA A 356 3.98 12.55 -23.14
C ALA A 356 5.23 13.00 -23.92
N ASP A 357 6.39 12.37 -23.72
CA ASP A 357 7.62 12.73 -24.44
C ASP A 357 7.42 12.67 -25.98
N PRO A 358 7.76 13.72 -26.74
CA PRO A 358 7.64 13.75 -28.20
C PRO A 358 8.34 12.60 -28.92
N ASP A 359 9.42 12.05 -28.34
CA ASP A 359 10.16 10.92 -28.90
C ASP A 359 9.44 9.57 -28.69
N ASN A 360 8.26 9.57 -28.06
CA ASN A 360 7.47 8.36 -27.88
C ASN A 360 6.90 7.87 -29.21
N ALA A 361 7.13 6.59 -29.52
CA ALA A 361 6.75 5.94 -30.77
C ALA A 361 5.22 5.89 -31.07
N LYS A 362 4.38 6.47 -30.20
CA LYS A 362 2.92 6.44 -30.28
C LYS A 362 2.30 7.67 -30.96
N GLY A 363 3.05 8.75 -31.19
CA GLY A 363 2.50 10.00 -31.73
C GLY A 363 1.56 10.70 -30.74
N SER A 364 0.43 11.25 -31.21
CA SER A 364 -0.61 11.87 -30.37
C SER A 364 -1.39 10.82 -29.56
N ASP A 365 -0.81 10.38 -28.43
CA ASP A 365 -1.44 9.52 -27.44
C ASP A 365 -2.23 10.29 -26.35
N LEU A 366 -2.74 9.61 -25.31
CA LEU A 366 -3.47 10.27 -24.23
C LEU A 366 -2.62 11.34 -23.55
N PHE A 367 -1.36 11.03 -23.23
CA PHE A 367 -0.51 11.88 -22.40
C PHE A 367 -0.09 13.15 -23.14
N SER A 368 0.29 13.02 -24.41
CA SER A 368 0.59 14.17 -25.28
C SER A 368 -0.62 15.08 -25.48
N ARG A 369 -1.84 14.53 -25.63
CA ARG A 369 -3.06 15.34 -25.69
C ARG A 369 -3.33 16.12 -24.40
N LEU A 370 -3.10 15.48 -23.25
CA LEU A 370 -3.27 16.12 -21.95
C LEU A 370 -2.22 17.21 -21.69
N GLU A 371 -1.02 17.11 -22.28
CA GLU A 371 0.00 18.14 -22.18
C GLU A 371 -0.47 19.48 -22.76
N GLY A 372 -1.26 19.44 -23.84
CA GLY A 372 -1.85 20.62 -24.46
C GLY A 372 -3.03 21.24 -23.70
N LEU A 373 -3.44 20.65 -22.57
CA LEU A 373 -4.63 21.06 -21.82
C LEU A 373 -4.27 22.05 -20.69
N GLY A 374 -4.98 23.17 -20.62
CA GLY A 374 -4.73 24.25 -19.64
C GLY A 374 -5.26 24.01 -18.22
N ARG A 375 -5.57 22.76 -17.82
CA ARG A 375 -6.12 22.44 -16.50
C ARG A 375 -5.55 21.16 -15.92
N ARG A 376 -5.65 21.02 -14.59
CA ARG A 376 -5.35 19.79 -13.86
C ARG A 376 -6.35 18.68 -14.21
N VAL A 377 -5.83 17.48 -14.39
CA VAL A 377 -6.56 16.22 -14.62
C VAL A 377 -5.99 15.17 -13.69
N GLU A 378 -6.83 14.28 -13.19
CA GLU A 378 -6.38 13.14 -12.40
C GLU A 378 -6.24 11.90 -13.30
N ILE A 379 -5.13 11.18 -13.23
CA ILE A 379 -4.90 9.96 -14.01
C ILE A 379 -5.10 8.76 -13.10
N LEU A 380 -6.20 8.03 -13.32
CA LEU A 380 -6.47 6.76 -12.66
C LEU A 380 -5.72 5.64 -13.39
N SER A 381 -4.75 5.04 -12.71
CA SER A 381 -3.98 3.89 -13.18
C SER A 381 -4.48 2.60 -12.53
N VAL A 382 -4.97 1.66 -13.33
CA VAL A 382 -5.50 0.37 -12.85
C VAL A 382 -4.73 -0.79 -13.48
N GLY A 383 -4.24 -1.70 -12.65
CA GLY A 383 -3.55 -2.90 -13.10
C GLY A 383 -4.02 -4.15 -12.36
N LEU A 384 -3.98 -5.27 -13.08
CA LEU A 384 -4.29 -6.58 -12.51
C LEU A 384 -3.03 -7.21 -11.91
N LEU A 385 -3.10 -7.61 -10.64
CA LEU A 385 -2.03 -8.35 -9.98
C LEU A 385 -2.27 -9.85 -10.19
N THR A 386 -1.30 -10.49 -10.84
CA THR A 386 -1.37 -11.91 -11.17
C THR A 386 -0.12 -12.63 -10.67
N GLU A 387 -0.29 -13.91 -10.34
CA GLU A 387 0.82 -14.85 -10.20
C GLU A 387 0.58 -15.98 -11.20
N LYS A 388 1.37 -16.01 -12.28
CA LYS A 388 1.10 -16.85 -13.46
C LYS A 388 -0.29 -16.53 -14.04
N SER A 389 -1.23 -17.49 -14.01
CA SER A 389 -2.61 -17.34 -14.48
C SER A 389 -3.61 -17.22 -13.32
N SER A 390 -3.16 -16.83 -12.13
CA SER A 390 -4.02 -16.69 -10.96
C SER A 390 -4.15 -15.24 -10.55
N PHE A 391 -5.40 -14.81 -10.37
CA PHE A 391 -5.74 -13.52 -9.78
C PHE A 391 -5.18 -13.41 -8.35
N ARG A 392 -4.55 -12.27 -8.04
CA ARG A 392 -4.08 -11.94 -6.69
C ARG A 392 -4.71 -10.67 -6.13
N GLY A 393 -5.16 -9.77 -6.99
CA GLY A 393 -5.79 -8.52 -6.58
C GLY A 393 -5.77 -7.48 -7.69
N TRP A 394 -6.25 -6.29 -7.35
CA TRP A 394 -6.11 -5.09 -8.15
C TRP A 394 -5.10 -4.16 -7.51
N VAL A 395 -4.43 -3.38 -8.34
CA VAL A 395 -3.79 -2.14 -7.92
C VAL A 395 -4.46 -1.00 -8.66
N SER A 396 -4.80 0.06 -7.92
CA SER A 396 -5.51 1.23 -8.42
C SER A 396 -4.97 2.44 -7.71
N GLU A 397 -4.49 3.42 -8.46
CA GLU A 397 -3.85 4.61 -7.91
C GLU A 397 -4.14 5.81 -8.80
N THR A 398 -4.12 7.01 -8.23
CA THR A 398 -4.44 8.26 -8.95
C THR A 398 -3.25 9.21 -8.89
N PHE A 399 -2.94 9.83 -10.02
CA PHE A 399 -1.81 10.75 -10.16
C PHE A 399 -2.27 12.09 -10.75
N PRO A 400 -1.87 13.23 -10.17
CA PRO A 400 -2.20 14.52 -10.76
C PRO A 400 -1.40 14.73 -12.05
N PHE A 401 -2.05 15.31 -13.06
CA PHE A 401 -1.43 15.67 -14.32
C PHE A 401 -1.80 17.10 -14.69
N VAL A 402 -0.79 17.94 -14.88
CA VAL A 402 -0.94 19.32 -15.34
C VAL A 402 0.04 19.50 -16.48
N GLY A 403 -0.46 19.70 -17.71
CA GLY A 403 0.39 19.76 -18.89
C GLY A 403 1.52 20.77 -18.78
N ALA A 404 1.20 21.98 -18.30
CA ALA A 404 2.16 23.06 -18.08
C ALA A 404 3.23 22.77 -17.01
N LEU A 405 3.04 21.76 -16.16
CA LEU A 405 3.97 21.36 -15.09
C LEU A 405 4.50 19.93 -15.29
N ARG A 406 4.39 19.38 -16.52
CA ARG A 406 4.76 17.99 -16.80
C ARG A 406 6.21 17.70 -16.44
N GLU A 407 7.12 18.61 -16.77
CA GLU A 407 8.56 18.41 -16.54
C GLU A 407 8.89 18.41 -15.06
N GLU A 408 8.30 19.33 -14.30
CA GLU A 408 8.40 19.42 -12.85
C GLU A 408 7.82 18.19 -12.18
N LEU A 409 6.65 17.71 -12.62
CA LEU A 409 6.04 16.47 -12.14
C LEU A 409 6.90 15.25 -12.46
N TYR A 410 7.47 15.18 -13.66
CA TYR A 410 8.39 14.12 -14.05
C TYR A 410 9.65 14.11 -13.18
N LEU A 411 10.26 15.29 -12.94
CA LEU A 411 11.44 15.43 -12.09
C LEU A 411 11.12 15.03 -10.65
N ALA A 412 10.05 15.58 -10.07
CA ALA A 412 9.62 15.29 -8.71
C ALA A 412 9.32 13.79 -8.53
N ALA A 413 8.61 13.16 -9.46
CA ALA A 413 8.33 11.73 -9.44
C ALA A 413 9.61 10.90 -9.53
N THR A 414 10.51 11.27 -10.47
CA THR A 414 11.76 10.53 -10.73
C THR A 414 12.69 10.60 -9.53
N GLU A 415 12.98 11.80 -9.05
CA GLU A 415 13.88 11.99 -7.92
C GLU A 415 13.26 11.48 -6.62
N GLY A 416 11.98 11.75 -6.39
CA GLY A 416 11.27 11.26 -5.21
C GLY A 416 11.31 9.74 -5.09
N ALA A 417 11.05 9.01 -6.18
CA ALA A 417 11.15 7.55 -6.22
C ALA A 417 12.60 7.06 -6.00
N GLN A 418 13.59 7.74 -6.59
CA GLN A 418 15.00 7.43 -6.38
C GLN A 418 15.45 7.66 -4.94
N TRP A 419 14.99 8.73 -4.28
CA TRP A 419 15.30 9.03 -2.89
C TRP A 419 14.71 7.99 -1.96
N CYS A 420 13.46 7.57 -2.19
CA CYS A 420 12.85 6.45 -1.46
C CYS A 420 13.68 5.16 -1.59
N GLU A 421 14.15 4.83 -2.79
CA GLU A 421 14.97 3.64 -3.03
C GLU A 421 16.33 3.72 -2.32
N LYS A 422 17.00 4.88 -2.40
CA LYS A 422 18.27 5.11 -1.69
C LYS A 422 18.09 5.07 -0.17
N ALA A 423 16.99 5.62 0.35
CA ALA A 423 16.66 5.62 1.77
C ALA A 423 16.34 4.20 2.28
N GLU A 424 15.60 3.39 1.51
CA GLU A 424 15.39 1.97 1.80
C GLU A 424 16.72 1.21 1.81
N ARG A 425 17.59 1.41 0.81
CA ARG A 425 18.93 0.79 0.79
C ARG A 425 19.78 1.19 2.01
N ALA A 426 19.67 2.44 2.46
CA ALA A 426 20.33 2.92 3.67
C ALA A 426 19.79 2.18 4.92
N ALA A 427 18.46 2.03 5.03
CA ALA A 427 17.82 1.26 6.10
C ALA A 427 18.21 -0.23 6.05
N ALA A 428 18.25 -0.85 4.87
CA ALA A 428 18.65 -2.24 4.70
C ALA A 428 20.11 -2.46 5.13
N SER A 429 21.00 -1.53 4.81
CA SER A 429 22.39 -1.55 5.28
C SER A 429 22.46 -1.43 6.81
N ALA A 430 21.65 -0.56 7.42
CA ALA A 430 21.58 -0.43 8.88
C ALA A 430 21.03 -1.71 9.55
N ALA A 431 19.98 -2.30 9.00
CA ALA A 431 19.41 -3.56 9.49
C ALA A 431 20.40 -4.73 9.39
N ALA A 432 21.22 -4.78 8.33
CA ALA A 432 22.29 -5.76 8.19
C ALA A 432 23.36 -5.60 9.29
N VAL A 433 23.74 -4.36 9.63
CA VAL A 433 24.66 -4.08 10.76
C VAL A 433 24.06 -4.53 12.10
N ALA A 434 22.79 -4.21 12.36
CA ALA A 434 22.10 -4.68 13.56
C ALA A 434 22.08 -6.21 13.65
N ARG A 435 21.74 -6.88 12.55
CA ARG A 435 21.74 -8.36 12.47
C ARG A 435 23.11 -8.92 12.83
N ASP A 436 24.17 -8.44 12.20
CA ASP A 436 25.51 -9.00 12.36
C ASP A 436 26.08 -8.73 13.76
N ALA A 437 25.72 -7.60 14.38
CA ALA A 437 26.08 -7.29 15.76
C ALA A 437 25.30 -8.13 16.78
N ALA A 438 23.99 -8.32 16.58
CA ALA A 438 23.14 -9.07 17.52
C ALA A 438 23.27 -10.59 17.35
N PHE A 439 23.51 -11.08 16.13
CA PHE A 439 23.51 -12.49 15.76
C PHE A 439 24.74 -12.86 14.91
N PRO A 440 25.97 -12.76 15.45
CA PRO A 440 27.21 -12.93 14.68
C PRO A 440 27.43 -14.34 14.10
N ARG A 441 26.69 -15.35 14.59
CA ARG A 441 26.82 -16.76 14.19
C ARG A 441 25.60 -17.29 13.41
N ALA A 442 24.73 -16.41 12.91
CA ALA A 442 23.54 -16.82 12.16
C ALA A 442 23.91 -17.50 10.83
N ARG A 443 23.21 -18.59 10.49
CA ARG A 443 23.37 -19.31 9.22
C ARG A 443 22.85 -18.48 8.04
N PRO A 444 23.28 -18.73 6.80
CA PRO A 444 22.84 -17.95 5.63
C PRO A 444 21.32 -17.80 5.49
N ASP A 445 20.55 -18.88 5.66
CA ASP A 445 19.09 -18.84 5.56
C ASP A 445 18.43 -18.04 6.70
N GLU A 446 18.97 -18.18 7.92
CA GLU A 446 18.55 -17.41 9.09
C GLU A 446 18.83 -15.91 8.89
N ARG A 447 19.96 -15.56 8.25
CA ARG A 447 20.32 -14.15 7.99
C ARG A 447 19.30 -13.43 7.11
N LYS A 448 18.69 -14.15 6.15
CA LYS A 448 17.62 -13.60 5.32
C LYS A 448 16.33 -13.36 6.12
N GLN A 449 15.94 -14.32 6.95
CA GLN A 449 14.76 -14.19 7.81
C GLN A 449 14.92 -13.10 8.88
N LEU A 450 16.10 -13.01 9.50
CA LEU A 450 16.41 -11.97 10.47
C LEU A 450 16.42 -10.58 9.84
N LEU A 451 16.95 -10.44 8.62
CA LEU A 451 16.92 -9.16 7.91
C LEU A 451 15.47 -8.72 7.62
N ALA A 452 14.62 -9.64 7.15
CA ALA A 452 13.20 -9.36 6.90
C ALA A 452 12.42 -8.97 8.18
N ARG A 453 12.87 -9.45 9.36
CA ARG A 453 12.33 -9.05 10.66
C ARG A 453 12.82 -7.67 11.12
N LEU A 454 14.08 -7.33 10.86
CA LEU A 454 14.69 -6.06 11.26
C LEU A 454 14.38 -4.91 10.30
N LEU A 455 13.93 -5.22 9.10
CA LEU A 455 13.40 -4.24 8.15
C LEU A 455 12.41 -4.92 7.22
N SER A 456 11.16 -4.48 7.29
CA SER A 456 10.15 -4.81 6.29
C SER A 456 10.16 -3.74 5.20
N ALA A 457 10.85 -4.01 4.08
CA ALA A 457 10.87 -3.10 2.94
C ALA A 457 9.44 -2.76 2.45
N PRO A 458 8.48 -3.71 2.30
CA PRO A 458 7.11 -3.38 1.90
C PRO A 458 6.42 -2.40 2.85
N GLN A 459 6.58 -2.55 4.17
CA GLN A 459 6.00 -1.63 5.15
C GLN A 459 6.65 -0.25 5.08
N LEU A 460 7.96 -0.19 4.86
CA LEU A 460 8.67 1.07 4.70
C LEU A 460 8.21 1.82 3.45
N TRP A 461 8.08 1.12 2.31
CA TRP A 461 7.54 1.69 1.09
C TRP A 461 6.10 2.19 1.26
N ALA A 462 5.24 1.42 1.94
CA ALA A 462 3.87 1.86 2.23
C ALA A 462 3.82 3.17 3.05
N ARG A 463 4.79 3.38 3.96
CA ARG A 463 4.91 4.63 4.73
C ARG A 463 5.42 5.81 3.90
N TYR A 464 6.08 5.57 2.77
CA TYR A 464 6.55 6.64 1.88
C TYR A 464 5.47 7.15 0.93
N GLU A 465 4.44 6.34 0.68
CA GLU A 465 3.41 6.59 -0.33
C GLU A 465 2.69 7.93 -0.13
N GLU A 466 2.17 8.19 1.07
CA GLU A 466 1.46 9.45 1.36
C GLU A 466 2.35 10.67 1.12
N HIS A 467 3.62 10.61 1.55
CA HIS A 467 4.58 11.70 1.33
C HIS A 467 4.89 11.90 -0.16
N PHE A 468 4.96 10.80 -0.93
CA PHE A 468 5.21 10.85 -2.36
C PHE A 468 4.02 11.48 -3.12
N HIS A 469 2.78 11.11 -2.76
CA HIS A 469 1.61 11.76 -3.35
C HIS A 469 1.54 13.24 -3.00
N ARG A 470 1.84 13.61 -1.75
CA ARG A 470 1.89 15.01 -1.33
C ARG A 470 2.93 15.82 -2.12
N LEU A 471 4.10 15.23 -2.42
CA LEU A 471 5.10 15.85 -3.29
C LEU A 471 4.50 16.16 -4.67
N LEU A 472 3.81 15.21 -5.29
CA LEU A 472 3.19 15.40 -6.61
C LEU A 472 2.04 16.41 -6.55
N ASP A 473 1.22 16.40 -5.51
CA ASP A 473 0.12 17.34 -5.32
C ASP A 473 0.60 18.77 -5.07
N ASP A 474 1.66 18.95 -4.28
CA ASP A 474 2.27 20.26 -4.02
C ASP A 474 2.80 20.87 -5.34
N VAL A 475 3.44 20.06 -6.19
CA VAL A 475 3.90 20.49 -7.53
C VAL A 475 2.70 20.78 -8.44
N ALA A 476 1.74 19.86 -8.57
CA ALA A 476 0.57 20.02 -9.43
C ALA A 476 -0.31 21.22 -9.04
N SER A 477 -0.24 21.68 -7.80
CA SER A 477 -0.94 22.87 -7.32
C SER A 477 -0.21 24.18 -7.65
N GLY A 478 0.88 24.12 -8.44
CA GLY A 478 1.71 25.27 -8.79
C GLY A 478 2.72 25.67 -7.70
N GLY A 479 2.94 24.81 -6.70
CA GLY A 479 3.96 25.01 -5.69
C GLY A 479 5.37 24.96 -6.28
N CYS A 480 6.32 25.63 -5.61
CA CYS A 480 7.72 25.55 -6.00
C CYS A 480 8.23 24.11 -5.83
N GLU A 481 8.60 23.49 -6.95
CA GLU A 481 9.05 22.10 -7.03
C GLU A 481 10.22 21.80 -6.07
N GLN A 482 11.18 22.72 -5.96
CA GLN A 482 12.31 22.61 -5.01
C GLN A 482 11.84 22.62 -3.54
N THR A 483 10.82 23.42 -3.21
CA THR A 483 10.27 23.48 -1.85
C THR A 483 9.50 22.21 -1.50
N ALA A 484 8.71 21.70 -2.45
CA ALA A 484 7.99 20.44 -2.29
C ALA A 484 8.96 19.27 -2.10
N ARG A 485 10.05 19.20 -2.88
CA ARG A 485 11.14 18.23 -2.71
C ARG A 485 11.83 18.34 -1.34
N ALA A 486 12.19 19.55 -0.90
CA ALA A 486 12.83 19.73 0.41
C ALA A 486 11.94 19.22 1.55
N ARG A 487 10.63 19.53 1.50
CA ARG A 487 9.65 19.01 2.47
C ARG A 487 9.55 17.49 2.41
N PHE A 488 9.47 16.92 1.21
CA PHE A 488 9.44 15.48 1.00
C PHE A 488 10.68 14.79 1.58
N ALA A 489 11.88 15.39 1.43
CA ALA A 489 13.11 14.86 2.02
C ALA A 489 13.06 14.83 3.56
N VAL A 490 12.53 15.88 4.19
CA VAL A 490 12.33 15.94 5.66
C VAL A 490 11.43 14.80 6.13
N ASP A 491 10.28 14.64 5.49
CA ASP A 491 9.31 13.60 5.78
C ASP A 491 9.92 12.20 5.58
N LEU A 492 10.61 11.99 4.46
CA LEU A 492 11.24 10.72 4.10
C LEU A 492 12.31 10.33 5.13
N VAL A 493 13.23 11.24 5.48
CA VAL A 493 14.27 11.00 6.50
C VAL A 493 13.65 10.69 7.86
N ALA A 494 12.62 11.43 8.27
CA ALA A 494 11.93 11.21 9.54
C ALA A 494 11.25 9.83 9.57
N THR A 495 10.56 9.45 8.49
CA THR A 495 9.88 8.15 8.34
C THR A 495 10.85 6.98 8.30
N THR A 496 11.99 7.11 7.60
CA THR A 496 13.04 6.07 7.59
C THR A 496 13.63 5.87 8.99
N ARG A 497 13.98 6.96 9.69
CA ARG A 497 14.53 6.90 11.07
C ARG A 497 13.54 6.26 12.04
N THR A 498 12.28 6.67 11.97
CA THR A 498 11.22 6.15 12.86
C THR A 498 10.98 4.66 12.61
N SER A 499 10.82 4.26 11.35
CA SER A 499 10.63 2.86 10.97
C SER A 499 11.81 1.97 11.39
N MET A 500 13.04 2.50 11.27
CA MET A 500 14.24 1.77 11.73
C MET A 500 14.25 1.61 13.26
N ARG A 501 13.93 2.65 14.04
CA ARG A 501 13.86 2.55 15.51
C ARG A 501 12.81 1.55 15.96
N GLU A 502 11.63 1.59 15.37
CA GLU A 502 10.55 0.64 15.65
C GLU A 502 10.97 -0.78 15.32
N SER A 503 11.57 -1.00 14.15
CA SER A 503 12.02 -2.34 13.75
C SER A 503 13.14 -2.86 14.66
N LEU A 504 14.03 -1.98 15.13
CA LEU A 504 15.11 -2.33 16.07
C LEU A 504 14.62 -2.60 17.50
N SER A 505 13.39 -2.21 17.86
CA SER A 505 12.81 -2.51 19.17
C SER A 505 12.68 -4.02 19.44
N CYS A 506 12.60 -4.85 18.39
CA CYS A 506 12.53 -6.30 18.54
C CYS A 506 13.85 -6.96 18.98
N LEU A 507 14.97 -6.22 18.93
CA LEU A 507 16.26 -6.73 19.40
C LEU A 507 16.24 -6.94 20.92
N PRO A 508 16.91 -7.99 21.44
CA PRO A 508 16.95 -8.27 22.86
C PRO A 508 17.48 -7.09 23.69
N GLU A 509 16.92 -6.86 24.87
CA GLU A 509 17.38 -5.87 25.86
C GLU A 509 18.70 -6.31 26.54
N SER A 510 19.70 -6.65 25.74
CA SER A 510 21.03 -7.09 26.16
C SER A 510 22.07 -6.09 25.70
N GLY A 511 23.28 -6.13 26.29
CA GLY A 511 24.39 -5.25 25.85
C GLY A 511 24.68 -5.35 24.36
N ALA A 512 24.65 -6.56 23.80
CA ALA A 512 24.82 -6.79 22.36
C ALA A 512 23.65 -6.20 21.55
N GLY A 513 22.42 -6.31 22.04
CA GLY A 513 21.25 -5.68 21.43
C GLY A 513 21.33 -4.15 21.42
N PHE A 514 21.69 -3.52 22.54
CA PHE A 514 21.89 -2.07 22.60
C PHE A 514 23.00 -1.59 21.66
N GLN A 515 24.13 -2.30 21.62
CA GLN A 515 25.21 -2.01 20.68
C GLN A 515 24.74 -2.15 19.22
N ALA A 516 24.01 -3.21 18.90
CA ALA A 516 23.45 -3.44 17.57
C ALA A 516 22.50 -2.30 17.14
N ARG A 517 21.62 -1.85 18.04
CA ARG A 517 20.71 -0.70 17.80
C ARG A 517 21.51 0.56 17.47
N LEU A 518 22.48 0.91 18.32
CA LEU A 518 23.31 2.10 18.13
C LEU A 518 24.14 2.08 16.86
N GLN A 519 24.77 0.94 16.55
CA GLN A 519 25.56 0.79 15.34
C GLN A 519 24.68 0.90 14.09
N ALA A 520 23.48 0.31 14.11
CA ALA A 520 22.53 0.42 13.02
C ALA A 520 22.04 1.87 12.83
N LEU A 521 21.65 2.57 13.89
CA LEU A 521 21.22 3.97 13.79
C LEU A 521 22.35 4.90 13.32
N ALA A 522 23.57 4.70 13.84
CA ALA A 522 24.74 5.44 13.37
C ALA A 522 25.05 5.15 11.89
N ARG A 523 24.89 3.89 11.46
CA ARG A 523 25.04 3.49 10.06
C ARG A 523 23.98 4.14 9.17
N LEU A 524 22.73 4.18 9.62
CA LEU A 524 21.63 4.83 8.92
C LEU A 524 21.91 6.33 8.75
N ASP A 525 22.23 7.03 9.83
CA ASP A 525 22.51 8.47 9.77
C ASP A 525 23.69 8.79 8.85
N ALA A 526 24.75 7.98 8.88
CA ALA A 526 25.90 8.14 8.01
C ALA A 526 25.54 7.89 6.53
N ALA A 527 24.66 6.93 6.25
CA ALA A 527 24.21 6.63 4.89
C ALA A 527 23.26 7.71 4.34
N LEU A 528 22.31 8.19 5.15
CA LEU A 528 21.40 9.27 4.77
C LEU A 528 22.14 10.60 4.57
N SER A 529 23.19 10.87 5.35
CA SER A 529 23.97 12.12 5.27
C SER A 529 25.14 12.06 4.27
N ASN A 530 25.13 11.11 3.33
CA ASN A 530 26.22 10.94 2.37
C ASN A 530 26.02 11.83 1.13
N PRO A 531 26.87 12.86 0.89
CA PRO A 531 26.73 13.78 -0.23
C PRO A 531 26.98 13.13 -1.60
N ARG A 532 27.57 11.92 -1.64
CA ARG A 532 27.71 11.16 -2.88
C ARG A 532 26.42 10.42 -3.27
N THR A 533 25.48 10.28 -2.34
CA THR A 533 24.24 9.50 -2.53
C THR A 533 23.03 10.42 -2.69
N PHE A 534 22.97 11.48 -1.91
CA PHE A 534 21.83 12.39 -1.83
C PHE A 534 22.22 13.84 -2.19
N PRO A 535 21.32 14.60 -2.85
CA PRO A 535 21.56 16.01 -3.18
C PRO A 535 21.50 16.92 -1.95
N ALA A 536 21.94 18.18 -2.09
CA ALA A 536 22.08 19.13 -0.99
C ALA A 536 20.76 19.34 -0.20
N GLU A 537 19.65 19.55 -0.88
CA GLU A 537 18.31 19.67 -0.28
C GLU A 537 17.91 18.47 0.60
N PHE A 538 18.30 17.25 0.21
CA PHE A 538 18.07 16.07 1.03
C PHE A 538 19.02 16.03 2.24
N LEU A 539 20.27 16.46 2.08
CA LEU A 539 21.24 16.53 3.19
C LEU A 539 20.82 17.56 4.23
N GLU A 540 20.18 18.66 3.84
CA GLU A 540 19.62 19.64 4.78
C GLU A 540 18.56 18.99 5.69
N ALA A 541 17.74 18.08 5.15
CA ALA A 541 16.78 17.29 5.92
C ALA A 541 17.41 16.30 6.90
N THR A 542 18.69 15.90 6.73
CA THR A 542 19.35 14.99 7.67
C THR A 542 19.95 15.70 8.86
N VAL A 543 20.21 17.01 8.74
CA VAL A 543 20.64 17.85 9.87
C VAL A 543 19.55 17.74 10.94
N PRO A 544 19.90 17.30 12.16
CA PRO A 544 18.93 17.32 13.24
C PRO A 544 18.47 18.76 13.40
N THR A 545 17.24 19.08 12.98
CA THR A 545 16.53 20.24 13.50
C THR A 545 16.61 20.05 15.00
N ALA A 546 17.35 20.91 15.69
CA ALA A 546 17.62 20.74 17.10
C ALA A 546 16.27 20.78 17.83
N ILE A 547 15.63 19.63 17.98
CA ILE A 547 14.82 19.34 19.13
C ILE A 547 15.84 19.42 20.26
N SER A 548 15.93 20.62 20.82
CA SER A 548 16.73 20.94 21.98
C SER A 548 16.22 20.04 23.09
N VAL A 549 16.75 18.82 23.16
CA VAL A 549 16.75 18.05 24.39
C VAL A 549 17.82 18.70 25.26
N SER A 550 17.49 19.91 25.71
CA SER A 550 18.20 20.59 26.76
C SER A 550 18.14 19.72 28.02
N PRO A 551 19.11 19.82 28.93
CA PRO A 551 19.02 19.29 30.30
C PRO A 551 17.85 19.88 31.13
N ALA A 552 16.93 20.62 30.51
CA ALA A 552 15.76 21.29 31.09
C ALA A 552 14.55 20.37 31.36
N GLN A 553 14.62 19.07 31.05
CA GLN A 553 13.50 18.14 31.25
C GLN A 553 13.35 17.63 32.69
N ALA A 554 14.26 17.98 33.60
CA ALA A 554 14.11 17.55 34.97
C ALA A 554 12.87 18.19 35.60
N THR A 555 12.05 17.40 36.31
CA THR A 555 10.87 17.92 37.00
C THR A 555 11.30 18.98 38.03
N THR A 556 10.40 19.90 38.39
CA THR A 556 10.67 20.91 39.42
C THR A 556 11.10 20.24 40.73
N ASP A 557 10.47 19.11 41.06
CA ASP A 557 10.70 18.29 42.25
C ASP A 557 12.12 17.69 42.28
N SER A 558 12.53 17.02 41.20
CA SER A 558 13.87 16.44 41.08
C SER A 558 14.99 17.50 41.09
N ARG A 559 14.73 18.69 40.54
CA ARG A 559 15.66 19.83 40.61
C ARG A 559 15.77 20.38 42.04
N ALA A 560 14.66 20.48 42.76
CA ALA A 560 14.64 20.92 44.15
C ALA A 560 15.42 19.95 45.06
N LEU A 561 15.25 18.64 44.86
CA LEU A 561 16.05 17.61 45.56
C LEU A 561 17.55 17.79 45.29
N ALA A 562 17.96 17.90 44.02
CA ALA A 562 19.37 18.06 43.66
C ALA A 562 19.97 19.36 44.22
N GLY A 563 19.20 20.46 44.22
CA GLY A 563 19.59 21.73 44.84
C GLY A 563 19.81 21.62 46.35
N TRP A 564 18.90 20.94 47.06
CA TRP A 564 19.04 20.69 48.49
C TRP A 564 20.28 19.82 48.80
N LEU A 565 20.48 18.73 48.05
CA LEU A 565 21.64 17.85 48.20
C LEU A 565 22.97 18.60 47.93
N ALA A 566 23.02 19.45 46.91
CA ALA A 566 24.15 20.32 46.63
C ALA A 566 24.42 21.31 47.78
N GLY A 567 23.34 21.84 48.38
CA GLY A 567 23.38 22.66 49.59
C GLY A 567 24.12 21.97 50.74
N LEU A 568 23.85 20.67 50.97
CA LEU A 568 24.51 19.90 52.04
C LEU A 568 26.03 19.77 51.85
N VAL A 569 26.49 19.61 50.61
CA VAL A 569 27.92 19.50 50.30
C VAL A 569 28.61 20.86 50.42
N THR A 570 27.99 21.90 49.88
CA THR A 570 28.54 23.28 49.92
C THR A 570 28.59 23.83 51.35
N SER A 571 27.58 23.53 52.18
CA SER A 571 27.55 23.91 53.60
C SER A 571 28.32 22.95 54.51
N ARG A 572 28.97 21.91 53.97
CA ARG A 572 29.73 20.88 54.70
C ARG A 572 28.92 20.17 55.80
N ASN A 573 27.64 19.92 55.57
CA ASN A 573 26.78 19.22 56.54
C ASN A 573 26.98 17.69 56.49
N HIS A 574 28.13 17.25 57.02
CA HIS A 574 28.51 15.83 57.02
C HIS A 574 27.58 14.94 57.85
N THR A 575 26.91 15.50 58.86
CA THR A 575 25.96 14.79 59.71
C THR A 575 24.75 14.33 58.91
N LEU A 576 24.11 15.23 58.15
CA LEU A 576 22.96 14.89 57.29
C LEU A 576 23.37 13.97 56.13
N LEU A 577 24.54 14.19 55.51
CA LEU A 577 25.06 13.28 54.48
C LEU A 577 25.31 11.87 55.03
N LYS A 578 25.83 11.74 56.25
CA LYS A 578 26.03 10.42 56.88
C LYS A 578 24.69 9.75 57.20
N ALA A 579 23.71 10.51 57.69
CA ALA A 579 22.36 10.02 57.98
C ALA A 579 21.65 9.45 56.74
N LEU A 580 21.85 10.07 55.56
CA LEU A 580 21.32 9.54 54.31
C LEU A 580 21.87 8.16 53.94
N THR A 581 23.05 7.75 54.41
CA THR A 581 23.63 6.44 54.05
C THR A 581 23.16 5.25 54.90
N VAL A 582 22.35 5.50 55.93
CA VAL A 582 21.86 4.45 56.85
C VAL A 582 20.83 3.55 56.14
N PRO A 583 20.92 2.21 56.24
CA PRO A 583 19.92 1.30 55.67
C PRO A 583 18.51 1.48 56.28
N GLU A 584 17.45 1.21 55.50
CA GLU A 584 16.04 1.38 55.88
C GLU A 584 15.57 0.52 57.07
N HIS A 585 16.34 -0.48 57.50
CA HIS A 585 16.02 -1.30 58.67
C HIS A 585 16.12 -0.56 60.01
N HIS A 586 16.57 0.70 59.98
CA HIS A 586 16.48 1.64 61.09
C HIS A 586 15.39 2.68 60.78
N HIS A 587 14.60 3.07 61.77
CA HIS A 587 13.57 4.11 61.63
C HIS A 587 14.04 5.27 60.73
N ALA A 588 13.19 5.69 59.79
CA ALA A 588 13.52 6.69 58.78
C ALA A 588 14.15 7.92 59.46
N THR A 589 15.42 8.19 59.14
CA THR A 589 16.12 9.33 59.70
C THR A 589 15.49 10.64 59.21
N GLU A 590 15.70 11.72 59.95
CA GLU A 590 15.22 13.05 59.55
C GLU A 590 15.69 13.42 58.13
N ALA A 591 16.95 13.12 57.79
CA ALA A 591 17.50 13.38 56.47
C ALA A 591 16.79 12.58 55.34
N GLN A 592 16.43 11.33 55.62
CA GLN A 592 15.69 10.50 54.66
C GLN A 592 14.25 11.01 54.48
N SER A 593 13.59 11.41 55.57
CA SER A 593 12.26 12.01 55.53
C SER A 593 12.26 13.32 54.73
N LEU A 594 13.30 14.16 54.88
CA LEU A 594 13.48 15.38 54.10
C LEU A 594 13.67 15.10 52.61
N ALA A 595 14.48 14.10 52.25
CA ALA A 595 14.65 13.70 50.85
C ALA A 595 13.32 13.27 50.20
N CYS A 596 12.48 12.52 50.94
CA CYS A 596 11.16 12.10 50.49
C CYS A 596 10.13 13.22 50.38
N ARG A 597 10.31 14.38 51.04
CA ARG A 597 9.38 15.52 50.94
C ARG A 597 9.45 16.25 49.60
N PHE A 598 10.56 16.13 48.88
CA PHE A 598 10.69 16.68 47.54
C PHE A 598 9.92 15.88 46.49
N ALA A 599 9.52 14.65 46.80
CA ALA A 599 8.68 13.84 45.93
C ALA A 599 7.22 14.33 46.00
N GLY A 600 6.68 14.85 44.90
CA GLY A 600 5.28 15.26 44.78
C GLY A 600 4.24 14.15 44.93
N THR A 601 4.62 12.87 44.79
CA THR A 601 3.71 11.71 44.98
C THR A 601 4.38 10.58 45.77
N ASP A 602 3.57 9.70 46.37
CA ASP A 602 4.09 8.55 47.13
C ASP A 602 4.87 7.55 46.26
N GLU A 603 4.48 7.42 45.00
CA GLU A 603 5.09 6.50 44.03
C GLU A 603 6.56 6.86 43.74
N ILE A 604 6.92 8.15 43.76
CA ILE A 604 8.26 8.63 43.40
C ILE A 604 9.19 8.83 44.62
N LYS A 605 8.67 8.67 45.85
CA LYS A 605 9.45 8.80 47.10
C LYS A 605 10.64 7.85 47.14
N ALA A 606 10.46 6.61 46.71
CA ALA A 606 11.53 5.61 46.68
C ALA A 606 12.67 6.01 45.74
N ALA A 607 12.37 6.60 44.58
CA ALA A 607 13.35 7.07 43.62
C ALA A 607 14.15 8.28 44.14
N HIS A 608 13.47 9.24 44.78
CA HIS A 608 14.10 10.40 45.41
C HIS A 608 15.02 10.00 46.56
N LEU A 609 14.54 9.09 47.43
CA LEU A 609 15.33 8.56 48.53
C LEU A 609 16.57 7.81 48.02
N LEU A 610 16.41 6.92 47.05
CA LEU A 610 17.52 6.18 46.45
C LEU A 610 18.55 7.13 45.82
N THR A 611 18.10 8.17 45.12
CA THR A 611 18.98 9.21 44.55
C THR A 611 19.77 9.94 45.64
N ALA A 612 19.13 10.33 46.75
CA ALA A 612 19.80 10.96 47.88
C ALA A 612 20.83 10.04 48.55
N ARG A 613 20.53 8.73 48.66
CA ARG A 613 21.47 7.71 49.18
C ARG A 613 22.68 7.57 48.26
N LEU A 614 22.48 7.53 46.95
CA LEU A 614 23.54 7.48 45.94
C LEU A 614 24.41 8.74 45.98
N PHE A 615 23.80 9.91 46.07
CA PHE A 615 24.48 11.20 46.21
C PHE A 615 25.40 11.20 47.44
N ALA A 616 24.85 10.89 48.62
CA ALA A 616 25.60 10.87 49.87
C ALA A 616 26.77 9.88 49.82
N ARG A 617 26.57 8.72 49.16
CA ARG A 617 27.61 7.72 48.95
C ARG A 617 28.74 8.23 48.06
N TYR A 618 28.44 8.94 46.97
CA TYR A 618 29.45 9.53 46.09
C TYR A 618 30.33 10.54 46.84
N HIS A 619 29.73 11.37 47.70
CA HIS A 619 30.42 12.46 48.40
C HIS A 619 31.08 12.05 49.74
N ARG A 620 31.02 10.79 50.17
CA ARG A 620 31.50 10.31 51.49
C ARG A 620 33.01 10.50 51.78
N ALA A 621 33.83 10.91 50.80
CA ALA A 621 35.26 11.15 51.00
C ALA A 621 35.88 12.16 50.01
N VAL A 622 35.06 12.88 49.23
CA VAL A 622 35.54 13.78 48.18
C VAL A 622 35.16 15.21 48.57
N PRO A 623 36.06 15.99 49.20
CA PRO A 623 35.87 17.41 49.36
C PRO A 623 36.01 18.05 47.98
N THR A 624 34.89 18.31 47.32
CA THR A 624 34.88 19.02 46.04
C THR A 624 33.83 20.12 46.08
N THR A 625 34.27 21.33 45.77
CA THR A 625 33.42 22.50 45.51
C THR A 625 33.20 22.69 44.01
N ASP A 626 33.69 21.77 43.17
CA ASP A 626 33.50 21.79 41.73
C ASP A 626 32.01 21.63 41.41
N PRO A 627 31.34 22.65 40.86
CA PRO A 627 29.91 22.60 40.56
C PRO A 627 29.53 21.41 39.66
N VAL A 628 30.42 21.02 38.74
CA VAL A 628 30.18 19.89 37.82
C VAL A 628 30.12 18.56 38.59
N ARG A 629 30.87 18.43 39.68
CA ARG A 629 30.86 17.21 40.52
C ARG A 629 29.76 17.23 41.56
N VAL A 630 29.37 18.41 42.03
CA VAL A 630 28.28 18.59 42.97
C VAL A 630 26.94 18.27 42.30
N PHE A 631 26.67 18.83 41.13
CA PHE A 631 25.40 18.59 40.41
C PHE A 631 25.45 17.36 39.49
N GLY A 632 26.64 16.97 39.05
CA GLY A 632 26.82 15.90 38.07
C GLY A 632 26.56 16.36 36.64
N ALA A 633 26.76 15.45 35.67
CA ALA A 633 26.54 15.75 34.26
C ALA A 633 26.11 14.50 33.47
N GLY A 634 25.08 14.66 32.63
CA GLY A 634 24.51 13.59 31.80
C GLY A 634 23.71 12.55 32.59
N ASP A 635 23.22 11.53 31.91
CA ASP A 635 22.53 10.40 32.55
C ASP A 635 23.50 9.36 33.16
N LEU A 636 22.96 8.29 33.75
CA LEU A 636 23.79 7.24 34.36
C LEU A 636 24.63 6.47 33.34
N GLY A 637 24.15 6.31 32.11
CA GLY A 637 24.93 5.69 31.03
C GLY A 637 26.17 6.51 30.69
N ALA A 638 26.00 7.82 30.54
CA ALA A 638 27.10 8.77 30.31
C ALA A 638 28.09 8.77 31.47
N ALA A 639 27.59 8.65 32.71
CA ALA A 639 28.43 8.54 33.89
C ALA A 639 29.22 7.22 33.91
N CYS A 640 28.56 6.07 33.75
CA CYS A 640 29.19 4.74 33.70
C CYS A 640 30.34 4.69 32.68
N ARG A 641 30.18 5.39 31.57
CA ARG A 641 31.18 5.46 30.52
C ARG A 641 32.50 6.12 30.94
N ARG A 642 32.46 6.97 31.97
CA ARG A 642 33.65 7.62 32.55
C ARG A 642 34.45 6.68 33.47
N ILE A 643 33.92 5.50 33.81
CA ILE A 643 34.58 4.51 34.64
C ILE A 643 35.66 3.77 33.81
N GLY A 644 36.83 3.54 34.42
CA GLY A 644 37.99 2.87 33.81
C GLY A 644 39.16 3.81 33.51
N ALA A 645 40.28 3.25 33.04
CA ALA A 645 41.52 3.98 32.76
C ALA A 645 41.89 3.96 31.27
N GLY A 646 42.43 5.08 30.77
CA GLY A 646 42.99 5.16 29.41
C GLY A 646 42.02 4.73 28.30
N ARG A 647 42.43 3.73 27.51
CA ARG A 647 41.69 3.20 26.35
C ARG A 647 40.58 2.20 26.73
N GLU A 648 40.60 1.71 27.96
CA GLU A 648 39.66 0.74 28.54
C GLU A 648 38.58 1.45 29.38
N ARG A 649 38.00 2.54 28.88
CA ARG A 649 36.90 3.25 29.56
C ARG A 649 35.53 2.81 29.07
N GLY A 650 34.56 2.78 29.98
CA GLY A 650 33.15 2.51 29.69
C GLY A 650 32.93 1.09 29.15
N ALA A 651 32.24 0.97 28.03
CA ALA A 651 31.91 -0.32 27.40
C ALA A 651 33.14 -1.17 26.99
N ARG A 652 34.36 -0.61 27.03
CA ARG A 652 35.60 -1.36 26.78
C ARG A 652 36.19 -2.02 28.03
N ASP A 653 35.76 -1.62 29.21
CA ASP A 653 36.08 -2.29 30.47
C ASP A 653 35.05 -3.42 30.68
N PRO A 654 35.46 -4.71 30.65
CA PRO A 654 34.51 -5.83 30.81
C PRO A 654 33.78 -5.82 32.14
N GLY A 655 34.41 -5.28 33.19
CA GLY A 655 33.84 -5.14 34.51
C GLY A 655 32.78 -4.04 34.58
N VAL A 656 32.97 -2.93 33.86
CA VAL A 656 31.98 -1.84 33.76
C VAL A 656 30.85 -2.24 32.83
N GLU A 657 31.14 -2.90 31.71
CA GLU A 657 30.11 -3.40 30.79
C GLU A 657 29.19 -4.41 31.47
N ARG A 658 29.75 -5.34 32.24
CA ARG A 658 28.96 -6.30 33.03
C ARG A 658 28.08 -5.59 34.06
N LEU A 659 28.63 -4.61 34.77
CA LEU A 659 27.89 -3.83 35.76
C LEU A 659 26.74 -3.05 35.11
N PHE A 660 27.01 -2.38 33.98
CA PHE A 660 26.00 -1.64 33.24
C PHE A 660 24.90 -2.56 32.70
N ARG A 661 25.27 -3.74 32.19
CA ARG A 661 24.31 -4.75 31.74
C ARG A 661 23.36 -5.16 32.87
N LEU A 662 23.87 -5.38 34.07
CA LEU A 662 23.06 -5.72 35.24
C LEU A 662 22.10 -4.59 35.66
N LEU A 663 22.44 -3.32 35.39
CA LEU A 663 21.54 -2.19 35.62
C LEU A 663 20.36 -2.19 34.66
N VAL A 664 20.58 -2.46 33.37
CA VAL A 664 19.55 -2.33 32.32
C VAL A 664 18.70 -3.59 32.11
N MET A 665 19.12 -4.76 32.61
CA MET A 665 18.41 -6.04 32.43
C MET A 665 17.15 -6.21 33.29
N THR A 666 16.87 -5.32 34.25
CA THR A 666 15.75 -5.49 35.19
C THR A 666 14.52 -4.70 34.75
N ASN A 667 13.40 -5.40 34.51
CA ASN A 667 12.17 -4.81 33.95
C ASN A 667 11.27 -4.12 35.00
N GLN A 668 11.42 -4.45 36.29
CA GLN A 668 10.49 -3.97 37.33
C GLN A 668 11.11 -2.89 38.23
N LYS A 669 12.35 -3.07 38.67
CA LYS A 669 13.05 -2.13 39.55
C LYS A 669 14.56 -2.27 39.35
N VAL A 670 15.29 -1.14 39.33
CA VAL A 670 16.75 -1.18 39.36
C VAL A 670 17.20 -1.70 40.72
N GLU A 671 18.01 -2.75 40.70
CA GLU A 671 18.66 -3.27 41.90
C GLU A 671 19.59 -2.22 42.53
N GLU A 672 19.28 -1.78 43.75
CA GLU A 672 20.02 -0.73 44.48
C GLU A 672 21.51 -1.08 44.59
N THR A 673 21.81 -2.37 44.78
CA THR A 673 23.17 -2.89 44.87
C THR A 673 24.03 -2.53 43.64
N HIS A 674 23.45 -2.59 42.43
CA HIS A 674 24.16 -2.26 41.20
C HIS A 674 24.38 -0.75 41.05
N LEU A 675 23.42 0.07 41.46
CA LEU A 675 23.56 1.53 41.49
C LEU A 675 24.64 1.95 42.50
N PHE A 676 24.66 1.38 43.70
CA PHE A 676 25.70 1.65 44.69
C PHE A 676 27.09 1.27 44.19
N ARG A 677 27.24 0.08 43.59
CA ARG A 677 28.51 -0.36 42.98
C ARG A 677 28.97 0.61 41.88
N THR A 678 28.04 1.14 41.09
CA THR A 678 28.32 2.10 40.02
C THR A 678 28.85 3.41 40.59
N VAL A 679 28.16 3.97 41.59
CA VAL A 679 28.58 5.20 42.25
C VAL A 679 29.91 5.05 42.97
N ASP A 680 30.15 3.92 43.64
CA ASP A 680 31.44 3.64 44.29
C ASP A 680 32.59 3.62 43.27
N ARG A 681 32.36 3.03 42.09
CA ARG A 681 33.35 3.01 41.02
C ARG A 681 33.59 4.40 40.44
N LEU A 682 32.54 5.19 40.20
CA LEU A 682 32.67 6.59 39.76
C LEU A 682 33.52 7.39 40.74
N ARG A 683 33.28 7.22 42.04
CA ARG A 683 34.06 7.85 43.11
C ARG A 683 35.50 7.38 43.10
N ALA A 684 35.74 6.07 43.01
CA ALA A 684 37.08 5.48 43.06
C ALA A 684 38.01 5.98 41.93
N VAL A 685 37.46 6.23 40.74
CA VAL A 685 38.22 6.79 39.60
C VAL A 685 38.13 8.32 39.51
N ASN A 686 37.54 8.97 40.52
CA ASN A 686 37.29 10.41 40.55
C ASN A 686 36.59 10.95 39.29
N ALA A 687 35.63 10.20 38.73
CA ALA A 687 34.83 10.60 37.57
C ALA A 687 33.59 11.41 37.97
N VAL A 688 33.16 12.33 37.10
CA VAL A 688 31.93 13.13 37.29
C VAL A 688 30.70 12.20 37.44
N PRO A 689 29.82 12.40 38.44
CA PRO A 689 28.63 11.55 38.63
C PRO A 689 27.55 11.87 37.58
N PRO A 690 26.48 11.05 37.47
CA PRO A 690 25.31 11.47 36.69
C PRO A 690 24.70 12.75 37.26
N HIS A 691 23.97 13.48 36.43
CA HIS A 691 23.18 14.62 36.90
C HIS A 691 22.08 14.12 37.83
N TRP A 692 22.11 14.56 39.09
CA TRP A 692 21.30 13.95 40.15
C TRP A 692 19.79 14.15 39.97
N ALA A 693 19.36 15.30 39.46
CA ALA A 693 17.94 15.53 39.15
C ALA A 693 17.46 14.59 38.03
N THR A 694 18.29 14.41 37.00
CA THR A 694 17.98 13.47 35.91
C THR A 694 17.92 12.05 36.42
N LEU A 695 18.83 11.63 37.30
CA LEU A 695 18.79 10.31 37.91
C LEU A 695 17.50 10.08 38.73
N ALA A 696 17.02 11.10 39.47
CA ALA A 696 15.76 11.00 40.22
C ALA A 696 14.56 10.77 39.29
N ASP A 697 14.44 11.54 38.21
CA ASP A 697 13.37 11.39 37.22
C ASP A 697 13.44 10.04 36.47
N ASP A 698 14.66 9.57 36.20
CA ASP A 698 14.92 8.31 35.52
C ASP A 698 14.50 7.12 36.37
N LEU A 699 14.79 7.19 37.67
CA LEU A 699 14.38 6.17 38.62
C LEU A 699 12.87 6.22 38.91
N SER A 700 12.26 7.40 38.92
CA SER A 700 10.81 7.53 39.13
C SER A 700 9.98 6.99 37.96
N THR A 701 10.53 7.03 36.75
CA THR A 701 9.86 6.54 35.54
C THR A 701 10.31 5.14 35.10
N TRP A 702 11.18 4.49 35.89
CA TRP A 702 11.83 3.23 35.51
C TRP A 702 10.85 2.09 35.22
N SER A 703 9.86 1.89 36.10
CA SER A 703 8.83 0.84 35.96
C SER A 703 7.86 1.12 34.81
N SER A 704 7.72 2.39 34.42
CA SER A 704 6.77 2.86 33.40
C SER A 704 7.34 2.93 31.97
N GLY A 705 8.64 2.70 31.74
CA GLY A 705 9.21 2.95 30.41
C GLY A 705 10.51 2.21 30.04
N GLY A 706 10.52 1.60 28.85
CA GLY A 706 11.75 1.16 28.16
C GLY A 706 12.67 2.32 27.74
N ARG A 707 12.15 3.56 27.65
CA ARG A 707 12.88 4.74 27.15
C ARG A 707 14.07 5.16 28.02
N VAL A 708 14.00 5.01 29.35
CA VAL A 708 15.13 5.36 30.24
C VAL A 708 16.30 4.40 30.02
N ARG A 709 16.00 3.10 29.92
CA ARG A 709 16.99 2.04 29.68
C ARG A 709 17.67 2.22 28.33
N GLU A 710 16.88 2.54 27.30
CA GLU A 710 17.39 2.88 25.97
C GLU A 710 18.31 4.10 26.03
N ARG A 711 17.87 5.22 26.62
CA ARG A 711 18.69 6.44 26.73
C ARG A 711 20.00 6.20 27.49
N TRP A 712 19.96 5.47 28.62
CA TRP A 712 21.18 5.09 29.33
C TRP A 712 22.09 4.22 28.45
N GLY A 713 21.53 3.23 27.75
CA GLY A 713 22.27 2.38 26.83
C GLY A 713 22.93 3.19 25.71
N GLU A 714 22.20 4.13 25.12
CA GLU A 714 22.68 5.06 24.10
C GLU A 714 23.87 5.86 24.61
N SER A 715 23.74 6.49 25.77
CA SER A 715 24.81 7.28 26.38
C SER A 715 26.04 6.45 26.76
N PHE A 716 25.86 5.20 27.20
CA PHE A 716 26.95 4.31 27.61
C PHE A 716 27.78 3.80 26.42
N TYR A 717 27.11 3.43 25.32
CA TYR A 717 27.75 2.80 24.16
C TYR A 717 28.12 3.78 23.03
N THR A 718 27.63 5.01 23.02
CA THR A 718 28.00 6.04 22.01
C THR A 718 29.47 6.48 22.18
N PRO A 719 30.34 6.50 21.15
CA PRO A 719 31.73 6.95 21.25
C PRO A 719 31.92 8.46 21.57
N GLY A 720 33.05 8.84 22.17
CA GLY A 720 33.22 10.13 22.87
C GLY A 720 33.52 11.32 21.97
N ALA A 721 33.79 11.04 20.70
CA ALA A 721 34.15 12.05 19.71
C ALA A 721 32.95 12.93 19.30
N ARG A 722 31.70 12.46 19.44
CA ARG A 722 30.49 13.21 19.04
C ARG A 722 30.13 14.33 20.03
N ILE A 723 30.34 14.15 21.34
CA ILE A 723 29.96 15.12 22.38
C ILE A 723 30.89 16.35 22.39
N ARG A 724 32.18 16.19 22.10
CA ARG A 724 33.12 17.33 22.04
C ARG A 724 32.83 18.30 20.88
N ARG A 725 32.19 17.84 19.79
CA ARG A 725 31.82 18.69 18.65
C ARG A 725 30.53 19.50 18.88
N ALA A 726 29.64 19.01 19.76
CA ALA A 726 28.40 19.70 20.12
C ALA A 726 28.59 20.72 21.26
N ALA A 727 29.67 20.62 22.03
CA ALA A 727 30.04 21.61 23.06
C ALA A 727 31.06 22.66 22.56
N ALA A 728 31.55 22.52 21.32
CA ALA A 728 32.49 23.46 20.67
C ALA A 728 31.82 24.27 19.54
N ARG A 729 30.50 24.15 19.41
CA ARG A 729 29.59 25.05 18.71
C ARG A 729 28.61 25.57 19.73
#